data_AF-A0A9D7PNM3-F1
#
_entry.id   AF-A0A9D7PNM3-F1
#
_cell.length_a   1.000
_cell.length_b   1.000
_cell.length_c   1.000
_cell.angle_alpha   90.00
_cell.angle_beta   90.00
_cell.angle_gamma   90.00
#
_symmetry.space_group_name_H-M   'P 1'
#
loop_
_entity.id
_entity.type
_entity.pdbx_description
1 polymer ?
#
loop_
_entity_poly.entity_id
_entity_poly.type
_entity_poly.pdbx_seq_one_letter_code
_entity_poly.pdbx_strand_id
1 'polypeptide(L)'
;MTKKIGISFTGTNFHHYWSWITSQDLGDDLELMLLSFEKNNREDIYQCDGFILTGGIDVHPGFYQGSLDYKNKPVDHELDRDYFEAEIFQYALLNNLPLLGICRGMQLVNVLQGGRLIQDLDHKNVRHRSEGTDKEHTIITDHDTLLYKVAGTSSGHVNSAHHQSIDPLALGENLRVNTYDDDEEKIIEGLEFDDKTDKPWMLCVQWHPERMFQKQQNPYSENIKQHFLTAIRKTNMKKLPIINPATEELITTLNEDTPESLLKKFDLLKSAQAAWSELPLEERIRILKQFAVLLADHIEHLAAILTSEVGKPLSQSRNEINGARSRIQWLTDHAVQYLSEEIMSSGDSMVEKIVYEPLGVICNISAWNYPYLVGINVIVPALLGGNAVMYKPSEHAVLTGLEIEKLLKEAGLPPSVFQVAIGAAEVGDNLLDLPFDGYYFTGSSKTGQYIYEKVAKKMVPCQCELGGKDPLYVADDVGDIKAVAAGTADGAFYNNGQSCCAVERIYVHEKIYESYVDEFVKEVQSWRSGAPTEDGIYIGPLSRKEQLAFLENQIKDAVSKGASILTGGKKVEGPGYFFEPTVLVDVDHTMDLMRSESFGPVIGIMKVQDDAEAIHLMQDTAYGLTASVYSADQSRAEKILHQINAGTGYWNCCDRVSAALPWSGRNRSGFGVTLSHAGLRAFTKVKGYHLRK
;
A
#
# COMPACT_ATOMS: atom_id res chain seq x y z
N MET A 1 -2.10 4.56 -23.80
CA MET A 1 -1.02 5.14 -22.97
C MET A 1 0.29 4.56 -23.44
N THR A 2 1.33 5.37 -23.45
CA THR A 2 2.70 4.96 -23.76
C THR A 2 3.19 3.96 -22.71
N LYS A 3 3.84 2.88 -23.14
CA LYS A 3 4.43 1.87 -22.24
C LYS A 3 5.85 2.26 -21.86
N LYS A 4 6.25 1.96 -20.63
CA LYS A 4 7.54 2.40 -20.10
C LYS A 4 8.54 1.25 -20.02
N ILE A 5 9.78 1.50 -20.44
CA ILE A 5 10.89 0.55 -20.36
C ILE A 5 11.85 1.03 -19.28
N GLY A 6 11.91 0.31 -18.17
CA GLY A 6 12.84 0.61 -17.09
C GLY A 6 14.25 0.10 -17.41
N ILE A 7 15.24 0.98 -17.42
CA ILE A 7 16.66 0.61 -17.60
C ILE A 7 17.39 0.87 -16.28
N SER A 8 17.93 -0.19 -15.67
CA SER A 8 18.71 -0.04 -14.43
C SER A 8 19.98 0.76 -14.70
N PHE A 9 20.23 1.77 -13.87
CA PHE A 9 21.37 2.66 -14.05
C PHE A 9 22.68 2.00 -13.61
N THR A 10 23.75 2.36 -14.32
CA THR A 10 25.13 2.04 -13.98
C THR A 10 25.98 3.28 -14.22
N GLY A 11 26.90 3.60 -13.29
CA GLY A 11 27.80 4.75 -13.45
C GLY A 11 28.72 4.65 -14.67
N THR A 12 28.91 3.42 -15.18
CA THR A 12 29.72 3.14 -16.38
C THR A 12 28.83 2.72 -17.53
N ASN A 13 29.05 3.28 -18.72
CA ASN A 13 28.46 2.79 -19.99
C ASN A 13 26.92 2.89 -20.13
N PHE A 14 26.18 3.50 -19.19
CA PHE A 14 24.71 3.65 -19.26
C PHE A 14 24.22 4.28 -20.58
N HIS A 15 24.96 5.26 -21.10
CA HIS A 15 24.64 5.94 -22.35
C HIS A 15 24.54 4.99 -23.56
N HIS A 16 25.23 3.84 -23.54
CA HIS A 16 25.12 2.84 -24.59
C HIS A 16 23.76 2.14 -24.56
N TYR A 17 23.24 1.77 -23.39
CA TYR A 17 21.90 1.20 -23.25
C TYR A 17 20.83 2.20 -23.68
N TRP A 18 20.95 3.45 -23.22
CA TRP A 18 20.00 4.52 -23.55
C TRP A 18 19.97 4.83 -25.06
N SER A 19 21.13 4.80 -25.73
CA SER A 19 21.22 5.07 -27.18
C SER A 19 21.00 3.85 -28.07
N TRP A 20 20.94 2.64 -27.50
CA TRP A 20 20.69 1.41 -28.26
C TRP A 20 19.25 1.29 -28.73
N ILE A 21 18.31 1.78 -27.93
CA ILE A 21 16.89 1.91 -28.31
C ILE A 21 16.70 3.31 -28.89
N THR A 22 16.50 3.39 -30.21
CA THR A 22 16.38 4.65 -30.94
C THR A 22 14.96 5.23 -30.86
N SER A 23 14.79 6.51 -31.22
CA SER A 23 13.45 7.11 -31.33
C SER A 23 12.56 6.38 -32.34
N GLN A 24 13.15 5.79 -33.39
CA GLN A 24 12.41 4.97 -34.36
C GLN A 24 11.93 3.65 -33.74
N ASP A 25 12.73 3.05 -32.87
CA ASP A 25 12.36 1.83 -32.14
C ASP A 25 11.21 2.09 -31.16
N LEU A 26 11.24 3.24 -30.50
CA LEU A 26 10.23 3.65 -29.51
C LEU A 26 8.89 3.98 -30.16
N GLY A 27 8.90 4.69 -31.29
CA GLY A 27 7.67 5.22 -31.89
C GLY A 27 6.91 6.14 -30.93
N ASP A 28 5.58 6.15 -31.03
CA ASP A 28 4.70 6.92 -30.15
C ASP A 28 4.14 6.07 -28.99
N ASP A 29 4.51 4.78 -28.94
CA ASP A 29 3.89 3.79 -28.05
C ASP A 29 4.80 3.32 -26.91
N LEU A 30 6.11 3.60 -26.97
CA LEU A 30 7.09 3.25 -25.93
C LEU A 30 7.88 4.48 -25.44
N GLU A 31 8.28 4.48 -24.18
CA GLU A 31 9.21 5.46 -23.60
C GLU A 31 10.26 4.79 -22.70
N LEU A 32 11.45 5.39 -22.60
CA LEU A 32 12.50 4.93 -21.70
C LEU A 32 12.41 5.62 -20.34
N MET A 33 12.67 4.85 -19.29
CA MET A 33 12.69 5.32 -17.91
C MET A 33 13.99 4.86 -17.26
N LEU A 34 14.75 5.80 -16.70
CA LEU A 34 15.94 5.49 -15.93
C LEU A 34 15.51 4.99 -14.55
N LEU A 35 16.03 3.83 -14.11
CA LEU A 35 15.80 3.31 -12.77
C LEU A 35 17.12 3.29 -12.00
N SER A 36 17.21 4.02 -10.89
CA SER A 36 18.45 4.10 -10.11
C SER A 36 18.16 4.27 -8.63
N PHE A 37 18.78 3.40 -7.82
CA PHE A 37 18.77 3.57 -6.36
C PHE A 37 19.37 4.94 -5.96
N GLU A 38 20.37 5.45 -6.69
CA GLU A 38 21.01 6.75 -6.43
C GLU A 38 20.05 7.93 -6.68
N LYS A 39 19.06 7.75 -7.56
CA LYS A 39 18.04 8.76 -7.86
C LYS A 39 16.81 8.62 -6.96
N ASN A 40 16.82 7.65 -6.04
CA ASN A 40 15.72 7.35 -5.12
C ASN A 40 14.36 7.22 -5.84
N ASN A 41 14.36 6.62 -7.03
CA ASN A 41 13.17 6.51 -7.87
C ASN A 41 12.63 5.07 -7.96
N ARG A 42 12.67 4.37 -6.82
CA ARG A 42 12.17 3.00 -6.69
C ARG A 42 10.70 2.84 -7.08
N GLU A 43 9.89 3.86 -6.80
CA GLU A 43 8.47 3.84 -7.14
C GLU A 43 8.21 3.86 -8.67
N ASP A 44 9.19 4.25 -9.48
CA ASP A 44 9.09 4.20 -10.94
C ASP A 44 9.01 2.76 -11.49
N ILE A 45 9.45 1.77 -10.71
CA ILE A 45 9.32 0.34 -11.05
C ILE A 45 7.86 -0.03 -11.34
N TYR A 46 6.93 0.50 -10.54
CA TYR A 46 5.50 0.20 -10.64
C TYR A 46 4.83 0.77 -11.91
N GLN A 47 5.52 1.65 -12.64
CA GLN A 47 5.03 2.26 -13.88
C GLN A 47 5.50 1.50 -15.13
N CYS A 48 6.53 0.67 -14.98
CA CYS A 48 7.24 0.01 -16.09
C CYS A 48 6.49 -1.21 -16.62
N ASP A 49 6.59 -1.43 -17.93
CA ASP A 49 5.99 -2.54 -18.68
C ASP A 49 7.03 -3.58 -19.11
N GLY A 50 8.31 -3.33 -18.84
CA GLY A 50 9.43 -4.26 -19.04
C GLY A 50 10.75 -3.62 -18.62
N PHE A 51 11.78 -4.44 -18.47
CA PHE A 51 13.02 -4.02 -17.83
C PHE A 51 14.28 -4.48 -18.57
N ILE A 52 15.32 -3.64 -18.50
CA ILE A 52 16.69 -3.99 -18.85
C ILE A 52 17.54 -3.90 -17.58
N LEU A 53 18.08 -5.03 -17.14
CA LEU A 53 19.13 -5.08 -16.11
C LEU A 53 20.48 -4.94 -16.80
N THR A 54 21.17 -3.84 -16.52
CA THR A 54 22.40 -3.46 -17.21
C THR A 54 23.64 -4.19 -16.66
N GLY A 55 24.70 -4.19 -17.45
CA GLY A 55 26.02 -4.61 -17.01
C GLY A 55 26.65 -3.63 -15.99
N GLY A 56 27.84 -3.93 -15.51
CA GLY A 56 28.55 -3.05 -14.58
C GLY A 56 29.49 -3.80 -13.64
N ILE A 57 29.68 -3.24 -12.45
CA ILE A 57 30.49 -3.83 -11.38
C ILE A 57 29.89 -5.17 -10.93
N ASP A 58 30.76 -6.13 -10.64
CA ASP A 58 30.47 -7.47 -10.14
C ASP A 58 29.33 -7.54 -9.11
N VAL A 59 28.52 -8.61 -9.21
CA VAL A 59 27.49 -8.93 -8.22
C VAL A 59 28.15 -9.18 -6.87
N HIS A 60 27.59 -8.60 -5.80
CA HIS A 60 28.13 -8.74 -4.47
C HIS A 60 28.16 -10.23 -4.02
N PRO A 61 29.31 -10.77 -3.56
CA PRO A 61 29.47 -12.18 -3.18
C PRO A 61 28.46 -12.73 -2.17
N GLY A 62 27.91 -11.86 -1.32
CA GLY A 62 26.86 -12.21 -0.36
C GLY A 62 25.59 -12.81 -0.99
N PHE A 63 25.27 -12.49 -2.25
CA PHE A 63 24.09 -13.04 -2.95
C PHE A 63 24.24 -14.52 -3.31
N TYR A 64 25.46 -15.03 -3.41
CA TYR A 64 25.75 -16.39 -3.88
C TYR A 64 26.75 -17.15 -3.02
N GLN A 65 26.94 -16.70 -1.77
CA GLN A 65 27.86 -17.30 -0.79
C GLN A 65 29.33 -17.32 -1.24
N GLY A 66 29.75 -16.32 -2.01
CA GLY A 66 31.13 -16.17 -2.47
C GLY A 66 32.05 -15.51 -1.42
N SER A 67 33.37 -15.59 -1.66
CA SER A 67 34.38 -14.86 -0.89
C SER A 67 34.40 -13.36 -1.25
N LEU A 68 34.53 -12.49 -0.25
CA LEU A 68 34.83 -11.05 -0.45
C LEU A 68 36.32 -10.79 -0.78
N ASP A 69 37.15 -11.81 -0.69
CA ASP A 69 38.58 -11.74 -0.96
C ASP A 69 38.94 -12.66 -2.14
N TYR A 70 39.09 -12.05 -3.32
CA TYR A 70 39.51 -12.69 -4.57
C TYR A 70 40.40 -11.73 -5.37
N LYS A 71 41.24 -12.30 -6.25
CA LYS A 71 42.44 -11.64 -6.82
C LYS A 71 42.15 -10.35 -7.59
N ASN A 72 41.08 -10.31 -8.37
CA ASN A 72 40.71 -9.17 -9.22
C ASN A 72 39.39 -8.48 -8.79
N LYS A 73 39.05 -8.49 -7.50
CA LYS A 73 37.81 -7.87 -7.01
C LYS A 73 37.72 -6.37 -7.33
N PRO A 74 36.51 -5.82 -7.50
CA PRO A 74 36.33 -4.38 -7.65
C PRO A 74 36.78 -3.64 -6.39
N VAL A 75 37.09 -2.35 -6.54
CA VAL A 75 37.48 -1.48 -5.42
C VAL A 75 36.34 -1.40 -4.41
N ASP A 76 35.12 -1.17 -4.90
CA ASP A 76 33.88 -1.14 -4.14
C ASP A 76 32.80 -1.95 -4.86
N HIS A 77 32.00 -2.71 -4.12
CA HIS A 77 30.79 -3.34 -4.62
C HIS A 77 29.59 -2.39 -4.50
N GLU A 78 28.59 -2.55 -5.36
CA GLU A 78 27.35 -1.76 -5.33
C GLU A 78 26.19 -2.58 -4.72
N LEU A 79 26.25 -2.86 -3.42
CA LEU A 79 25.27 -3.72 -2.75
C LEU A 79 23.83 -3.19 -2.86
N ASP A 80 23.64 -1.88 -2.72
CA ASP A 80 22.33 -1.23 -2.84
C ASP A 80 21.74 -1.38 -4.25
N ARG A 81 22.60 -1.38 -5.27
CA ARG A 81 22.20 -1.68 -6.65
C ARG A 81 21.72 -3.11 -6.79
N ASP A 82 22.43 -4.07 -6.18
CA ASP A 82 22.00 -5.48 -6.21
C ASP A 82 20.61 -5.67 -5.61
N TYR A 83 20.34 -5.06 -4.46
CA TYR A 83 19.00 -5.09 -3.86
C TYR A 83 17.95 -4.40 -4.74
N PHE A 84 18.29 -3.25 -5.33
CA PHE A 84 17.40 -2.52 -6.22
C PHE A 84 17.05 -3.30 -7.50
N GLU A 85 18.04 -3.90 -8.17
CA GLU A 85 17.81 -4.74 -9.34
C GLU A 85 17.10 -6.05 -8.98
N ALA A 86 17.31 -6.59 -7.77
CA ALA A 86 16.55 -7.72 -7.27
C ALA A 86 15.05 -7.38 -7.14
N GLU A 87 14.71 -6.18 -6.68
CA GLU A 87 13.31 -5.73 -6.62
C GLU A 87 12.69 -5.57 -8.00
N ILE A 88 13.44 -5.03 -8.98
CA ILE A 88 13.01 -4.98 -10.38
C ILE A 88 12.69 -6.38 -10.90
N PHE A 89 13.60 -7.33 -10.68
CA PHE A 89 13.43 -8.72 -11.11
C PHE A 89 12.21 -9.37 -10.46
N GLN A 90 12.03 -9.21 -9.15
CA GLN A 90 10.87 -9.75 -8.44
C GLN A 90 9.56 -9.13 -8.94
N TYR A 91 9.52 -7.82 -9.14
CA TYR A 91 8.35 -7.14 -9.69
C TYR A 91 8.01 -7.65 -11.10
N ALA A 92 9.01 -7.83 -11.96
CA ALA A 92 8.83 -8.37 -13.30
C ALA A 92 8.26 -9.80 -13.28
N LEU A 93 8.76 -10.66 -12.38
CA LEU A 93 8.25 -12.03 -12.21
C LEU A 93 6.80 -12.08 -11.72
N LEU A 94 6.48 -11.27 -10.71
CA LEU A 94 5.14 -11.20 -10.14
C LEU A 94 4.12 -10.73 -11.18
N ASN A 95 4.49 -9.74 -12.01
CA ASN A 95 3.59 -9.12 -12.98
C ASN A 95 3.72 -9.69 -14.41
N ASN A 96 4.52 -10.74 -14.60
CA ASN A 96 4.75 -11.35 -15.90
C ASN A 96 5.26 -10.35 -16.97
N LEU A 97 6.14 -9.43 -16.57
CA LEU A 97 6.68 -8.38 -17.44
C LEU A 97 8.00 -8.79 -18.11
N PRO A 98 8.21 -8.47 -19.39
CA PRO A 98 9.45 -8.78 -20.11
C PRO A 98 10.71 -8.24 -19.42
N LEU A 99 11.78 -9.05 -19.39
CA LEU A 99 13.05 -8.69 -18.77
C LEU A 99 14.25 -9.11 -19.63
N LEU A 100 15.19 -8.19 -19.84
CA LEU A 100 16.44 -8.42 -20.53
C LEU A 100 17.61 -8.22 -19.57
N GLY A 101 18.37 -9.28 -19.28
CA GLY A 101 19.57 -9.21 -18.44
C GLY A 101 20.84 -9.16 -19.29
N ILE A 102 21.66 -8.12 -19.15
CA ILE A 102 22.89 -7.95 -19.95
C ILE A 102 24.12 -8.02 -19.04
N CYS A 103 25.07 -8.86 -19.39
CA CYS A 103 26.32 -9.10 -18.67
C CYS A 103 26.06 -9.39 -17.19
N ARG A 104 26.40 -8.45 -16.31
CA ARG A 104 26.13 -8.52 -14.86
C ARG A 104 24.64 -8.71 -14.54
N GLY A 105 23.73 -8.17 -15.35
CA GLY A 105 22.29 -8.44 -15.21
C GLY A 105 21.93 -9.92 -15.37
N MET A 106 22.59 -10.66 -16.28
CA MET A 106 22.42 -12.11 -16.40
C MET A 106 22.92 -12.84 -15.15
N GLN A 107 24.07 -12.42 -14.63
CA GLN A 107 24.68 -13.00 -13.43
C GLN A 107 23.76 -12.81 -12.22
N LEU A 108 23.19 -11.61 -12.07
CA LEU A 108 22.24 -11.31 -11.00
C LEU A 108 20.98 -12.19 -11.10
N VAL A 109 20.40 -12.35 -12.29
CA VAL A 109 19.25 -13.24 -12.51
C VAL A 109 19.56 -14.68 -12.09
N ASN A 110 20.75 -15.20 -12.43
CA ASN A 110 21.16 -16.54 -12.01
C ASN A 110 21.22 -16.70 -10.49
N VAL A 111 21.86 -15.76 -9.79
CA VAL A 111 21.97 -15.84 -8.31
C VAL A 111 20.62 -15.65 -7.63
N LEU A 112 19.73 -14.81 -8.16
CA LEU A 112 18.36 -14.64 -7.67
C LEU A 112 17.48 -15.86 -7.91
N GLN A 113 17.91 -16.80 -8.74
CA GLN A 113 17.30 -18.12 -8.93
C GLN A 113 18.06 -19.23 -8.19
N GLY A 114 18.94 -18.89 -7.25
CA GLY A 114 19.68 -19.84 -6.41
C GLY A 114 20.98 -20.36 -7.01
N GLY A 115 21.39 -19.85 -8.17
CA GLY A 115 22.66 -20.22 -8.80
C GLY A 115 23.88 -19.59 -8.14
N ARG A 116 25.08 -20.02 -8.56
CA ARG A 116 26.37 -19.45 -8.12
C ARG A 116 27.17 -18.88 -9.28
N LEU A 117 28.15 -18.06 -8.94
CA LEU A 117 29.09 -17.46 -9.89
C LEU A 117 30.52 -17.95 -9.63
N ILE A 118 31.29 -18.09 -10.70
CA ILE A 118 32.74 -18.11 -10.65
C ILE A 118 33.20 -16.66 -10.42
N GLN A 119 33.86 -16.41 -9.29
CA GLN A 119 34.16 -15.05 -8.82
C GLN A 119 35.22 -14.32 -9.63
N ASP A 120 36.19 -15.07 -10.14
CA ASP A 120 37.30 -14.54 -10.91
C ASP A 120 37.67 -15.58 -11.97
N LEU A 121 37.44 -15.22 -13.23
CA LEU A 121 37.98 -15.96 -14.36
C LEU A 121 39.52 -15.82 -14.34
N ASP A 122 40.19 -16.79 -13.71
CA ASP A 122 41.64 -16.87 -13.52
C ASP A 122 42.43 -16.81 -14.86
N HIS A 123 43.78 -16.81 -14.83
CA HIS A 123 44.66 -16.62 -16.02
C HIS A 123 44.44 -17.60 -17.18
N LYS A 124 43.59 -18.61 -17.04
CA LYS A 124 43.28 -19.59 -18.08
C LYS A 124 42.28 -19.08 -19.11
N ASN A 125 41.43 -18.11 -18.74
CA ASN A 125 40.34 -17.66 -19.59
C ASN A 125 40.56 -16.24 -20.15
N VAL A 126 41.61 -16.09 -20.97
CA VAL A 126 42.12 -14.81 -21.51
C VAL A 126 41.12 -14.13 -22.44
N ARG A 127 40.20 -14.89 -23.04
CA ARG A 127 39.28 -14.43 -24.08
C ARG A 127 38.15 -13.54 -23.55
N HIS A 128 37.70 -13.78 -22.33
CA HIS A 128 36.50 -13.13 -21.76
C HIS A 128 36.81 -12.17 -20.62
N ARG A 129 37.98 -12.30 -20.01
CA ARG A 129 38.44 -11.44 -18.92
C ARG A 129 38.47 -9.97 -19.33
N SER A 130 37.79 -9.12 -18.56
CA SER A 130 37.80 -7.67 -18.74
C SER A 130 39.15 -7.05 -18.36
N GLU A 131 39.89 -6.60 -19.39
CA GLU A 131 41.10 -5.75 -19.27
C GLU A 131 40.83 -4.31 -19.77
N GLY A 132 39.55 -3.90 -19.79
CA GLY A 132 39.12 -2.56 -20.19
C GLY A 132 38.58 -2.41 -21.62
N THR A 133 38.52 -3.49 -22.42
CA THR A 133 37.89 -3.50 -23.75
C THR A 133 37.09 -4.78 -23.98
N ASP A 134 35.92 -4.68 -24.61
CA ASP A 134 35.13 -5.85 -25.02
C ASP A 134 35.91 -6.67 -26.06
N LYS A 135 35.91 -8.00 -25.92
CA LYS A 135 36.62 -8.91 -26.82
C LYS A 135 35.63 -9.63 -27.73
N GLU A 136 35.87 -9.54 -29.04
CA GLU A 136 35.06 -10.25 -30.03
C GLU A 136 35.37 -11.76 -30.01
N HIS A 137 34.31 -12.55 -30.00
CA HIS A 137 34.41 -14.01 -30.03
C HIS A 137 33.15 -14.63 -30.64
N THR A 138 33.23 -15.92 -30.94
CA THR A 138 32.13 -16.68 -31.53
C THR A 138 31.38 -17.41 -30.44
N ILE A 139 30.07 -17.45 -30.59
CA ILE A 139 29.15 -18.21 -29.73
C ILE A 139 28.41 -19.28 -30.52
N ILE A 140 27.93 -20.28 -29.80
CA ILE A 140 27.09 -21.37 -30.30
C ILE A 140 25.80 -21.39 -29.48
N THR A 141 24.67 -21.26 -30.18
CA THR A 141 23.31 -21.21 -29.59
C THR A 141 22.56 -22.52 -29.87
N ASP A 142 21.95 -23.09 -28.85
CA ASP A 142 21.19 -24.34 -28.95
C ASP A 142 19.86 -24.14 -29.72
N HIS A 143 19.54 -25.06 -30.63
CA HIS A 143 18.44 -24.92 -31.58
C HIS A 143 17.02 -24.86 -30.97
N ASP A 144 16.84 -25.39 -29.76
CA ASP A 144 15.54 -25.46 -29.07
C ASP A 144 15.30 -24.28 -28.11
N THR A 145 16.18 -23.27 -28.13
CA THR A 145 16.15 -22.11 -27.22
C THR A 145 15.28 -20.97 -27.72
N LEU A 146 14.90 -20.06 -26.81
CA LEU A 146 14.31 -18.77 -27.16
C LEU A 146 15.32 -17.92 -27.94
N LEU A 147 16.58 -17.91 -27.52
CA LEU A 147 17.62 -17.14 -28.22
C LEU A 147 17.78 -17.56 -29.68
N TYR A 148 17.79 -18.86 -29.99
CA TYR A 148 17.84 -19.33 -31.38
C TYR A 148 16.63 -18.83 -32.19
N LYS A 149 15.42 -18.87 -31.60
CA LYS A 149 14.20 -18.35 -32.25
C LYS A 149 14.28 -16.84 -32.50
N VAL A 150 14.90 -16.10 -31.58
CA VAL A 150 15.08 -14.64 -31.68
C VAL A 150 16.16 -14.29 -32.70
N ALA A 151 17.35 -14.89 -32.60
CA ALA A 151 18.50 -14.60 -33.46
C ALA A 151 18.33 -15.17 -34.87
N GLY A 152 17.66 -16.31 -35.03
CA GLY A 152 17.48 -16.99 -36.31
C GLY A 152 18.73 -17.72 -36.82
N THR A 153 19.76 -17.85 -35.98
CA THR A 153 21.03 -18.54 -36.29
C THR A 153 21.53 -19.28 -35.05
N SER A 154 22.31 -20.35 -35.25
CA SER A 154 22.93 -21.15 -34.18
C SER A 154 24.38 -20.73 -33.87
N SER A 155 24.92 -19.75 -34.57
CA SER A 155 26.23 -19.18 -34.29
C SER A 155 26.34 -17.74 -34.80
N GLY A 156 27.19 -16.96 -34.14
CA GLY A 156 27.55 -15.60 -34.54
C GLY A 156 28.67 -15.01 -33.70
N HIS A 157 29.05 -13.77 -34.01
CA HIS A 157 30.09 -13.04 -33.30
C HIS A 157 29.48 -12.05 -32.32
N VAL A 158 29.97 -12.03 -31.08
CA VAL A 158 29.53 -11.15 -29.98
C VAL A 158 30.73 -10.56 -29.25
N ASN A 159 30.49 -9.60 -28.34
CA ASN A 159 31.51 -8.89 -27.58
C ASN A 159 31.29 -9.06 -26.06
N SER A 160 32.18 -9.77 -25.38
CA SER A 160 32.10 -9.96 -23.92
C SER A 160 33.33 -9.39 -23.23
N ALA A 161 33.10 -8.83 -22.05
CA ALA A 161 34.14 -8.46 -21.09
C ALA A 161 33.54 -8.53 -19.69
N HIS A 162 33.97 -9.50 -18.90
CA HIS A 162 33.48 -9.70 -17.53
C HIS A 162 34.57 -10.33 -16.65
N HIS A 163 34.42 -10.16 -15.33
CA HIS A 163 35.30 -10.80 -14.33
C HIS A 163 34.66 -12.05 -13.75
N GLN A 164 33.33 -12.02 -13.58
CA GLN A 164 32.53 -13.15 -13.13
C GLN A 164 31.94 -13.94 -14.30
N SER A 165 31.58 -15.20 -14.07
CA SER A 165 30.76 -16.00 -14.98
C SER A 165 29.84 -16.93 -14.18
N ILE A 166 28.86 -17.54 -14.85
CA ILE A 166 27.97 -18.52 -14.23
C ILE A 166 28.76 -19.79 -13.87
N ASP A 167 28.62 -20.31 -12.65
CA ASP A 167 29.14 -21.62 -12.30
C ASP A 167 28.30 -22.71 -13.00
N PRO A 168 28.85 -23.45 -13.99
CA PRO A 168 28.09 -24.46 -14.74
C PRO A 168 27.62 -25.62 -13.84
N LEU A 169 28.19 -25.78 -12.65
CA LEU A 169 27.79 -26.79 -11.67
C LEU A 169 26.69 -26.30 -10.71
N ALA A 170 26.29 -25.03 -10.81
CA ALA A 170 25.31 -24.40 -9.92
C ALA A 170 24.50 -23.34 -10.67
N LEU A 171 23.77 -23.78 -11.69
CA LEU A 171 22.78 -22.97 -12.40
C LEU A 171 21.53 -22.76 -11.52
N GLY A 172 20.90 -21.59 -11.63
CA GLY A 172 19.64 -21.31 -10.94
C GLY A 172 18.51 -22.28 -11.33
N GLU A 173 17.63 -22.59 -10.38
CA GLU A 173 16.71 -23.73 -10.45
C GLU A 173 15.74 -23.71 -11.64
N ASN A 174 15.31 -22.51 -12.08
CA ASN A 174 14.35 -22.34 -13.17
C ASN A 174 15.01 -21.92 -14.50
N LEU A 175 16.33 -22.00 -14.58
CA LEU A 175 17.09 -21.51 -15.72
C LEU A 175 17.64 -22.67 -16.54
N ARG A 176 17.74 -22.45 -17.85
CA ARG A 176 18.53 -23.27 -18.75
C ARG A 176 19.54 -22.40 -19.47
N VAL A 177 20.68 -23.00 -19.79
CA VAL A 177 21.65 -22.38 -20.69
C VAL A 177 21.07 -22.41 -22.10
N ASN A 178 21.26 -21.32 -22.85
CA ASN A 178 20.87 -21.25 -24.25
C ASN A 178 22.04 -21.06 -25.21
N THR A 179 23.20 -20.60 -24.72
CA THR A 179 24.37 -20.29 -25.54
C THR A 179 25.65 -20.47 -24.75
N TYR A 180 26.66 -20.98 -25.43
CA TYR A 180 28.02 -21.08 -24.96
C TYR A 180 28.97 -20.32 -25.90
N ASP A 181 30.14 -19.97 -25.42
CA ASP A 181 31.22 -19.62 -26.32
C ASP A 181 31.76 -20.86 -27.07
N ASP A 182 32.48 -20.64 -28.17
CA ASP A 182 32.97 -21.71 -29.05
C ASP A 182 34.33 -22.32 -28.62
N ASP A 183 34.83 -21.99 -27.43
CA ASP A 183 36.11 -22.51 -26.92
C ASP A 183 35.98 -23.87 -26.19
N GLU A 184 37.11 -24.38 -25.71
CA GLU A 184 37.15 -25.66 -24.98
C GLU A 184 36.54 -25.58 -23.57
N GLU A 185 36.56 -24.41 -22.94
CA GLU A 185 36.04 -24.17 -21.60
C GLU A 185 34.51 -24.03 -21.60
N LYS A 186 33.90 -23.69 -22.75
CA LYS A 186 32.44 -23.57 -22.95
C LYS A 186 31.79 -22.70 -21.89
N ILE A 187 32.21 -21.44 -21.83
CA ILE A 187 31.60 -20.46 -20.94
C ILE A 187 30.14 -20.27 -21.32
N ILE A 188 29.28 -20.21 -20.30
CA ILE A 188 27.87 -19.88 -20.46
C ILE A 188 27.74 -18.40 -20.85
N GLU A 189 27.24 -18.15 -22.06
CA GLU A 189 27.06 -16.80 -22.62
C GLU A 189 25.60 -16.35 -22.66
N GLY A 190 24.65 -17.26 -22.41
CA GLY A 190 23.24 -16.87 -22.36
C GLY A 190 22.35 -17.83 -21.56
N LEU A 191 21.33 -17.24 -20.93
CA LEU A 191 20.34 -17.91 -20.09
C LEU A 191 18.92 -17.53 -20.51
N GLU A 192 17.99 -18.45 -20.26
CA GLU A 192 16.54 -18.24 -20.35
C GLU A 192 15.82 -19.11 -19.32
N PHE A 193 14.53 -18.87 -19.11
CA PHE A 193 13.72 -19.79 -18.30
C PHE A 193 13.62 -21.17 -18.98
N ASP A 194 13.77 -22.22 -18.18
CA ASP A 194 13.63 -23.61 -18.63
C ASP A 194 12.17 -23.92 -18.99
N ASP A 195 11.25 -23.70 -18.03
CA ASP A 195 9.82 -23.65 -18.29
C ASP A 195 9.35 -22.21 -18.50
N LYS A 196 8.73 -21.97 -19.64
CA LYS A 196 8.23 -20.65 -20.08
C LYS A 196 6.75 -20.46 -19.75
N THR A 197 6.08 -21.48 -19.23
CA THR A 197 4.67 -21.44 -18.86
C THR A 197 4.49 -20.48 -17.69
N ASP A 198 3.59 -19.49 -17.83
CA ASP A 198 3.31 -18.45 -16.83
C ASP A 198 4.52 -17.59 -16.39
N LYS A 199 5.60 -17.63 -17.17
CA LYS A 199 6.82 -16.81 -16.99
C LYS A 199 6.86 -15.66 -17.99
N PRO A 200 7.50 -14.53 -17.61
CA PRO A 200 7.67 -13.44 -18.53
C PRO A 200 8.59 -13.83 -19.68
N TRP A 201 8.50 -13.08 -20.78
CA TRP A 201 9.58 -13.10 -21.76
C TRP A 201 10.87 -12.67 -21.06
N MET A 202 11.83 -13.58 -20.93
CA MET A 202 13.13 -13.27 -20.36
C MET A 202 14.22 -13.84 -21.22
N LEU A 203 15.20 -13.00 -21.52
CA LEU A 203 16.43 -13.39 -22.15
C LEU A 203 17.57 -12.74 -21.40
N CYS A 204 18.62 -13.50 -21.10
CA CYS A 204 19.81 -12.96 -20.48
C CYS A 204 21.03 -13.36 -21.29
N VAL A 205 21.96 -12.43 -21.44
CA VAL A 205 23.15 -12.56 -22.29
C VAL A 205 24.37 -12.01 -21.56
N GLN A 206 25.53 -12.65 -21.71
CA GLN A 206 26.77 -12.24 -21.06
C GLN A 206 27.51 -11.14 -21.84
N TRP A 207 27.30 -11.08 -23.16
CA TRP A 207 27.85 -10.05 -24.04
C TRP A 207 27.07 -8.73 -23.96
N HIS A 208 27.53 -7.73 -24.73
CA HIS A 208 27.00 -6.37 -24.72
C HIS A 208 26.38 -5.97 -26.08
N PRO A 209 25.11 -6.39 -26.36
CA PRO A 209 24.38 -6.03 -27.57
C PRO A 209 24.45 -4.54 -27.92
N GLU A 210 24.41 -3.69 -26.90
CA GLU A 210 24.37 -2.24 -27.01
C GLU A 210 25.69 -1.63 -27.51
N ARG A 211 26.81 -2.37 -27.40
CA ARG A 211 28.16 -1.93 -27.76
C ARG A 211 28.77 -2.65 -28.98
N MET A 212 28.06 -3.60 -29.57
CA MET A 212 28.56 -4.38 -30.71
C MET A 212 28.91 -3.52 -31.94
N PHE A 213 29.95 -3.92 -32.67
CA PHE A 213 30.23 -3.38 -34.00
C PHE A 213 29.14 -3.83 -34.99
N GLN A 214 28.69 -2.93 -35.87
CA GLN A 214 27.60 -3.22 -36.83
C GLN A 214 26.35 -3.86 -36.18
N LYS A 215 26.01 -3.41 -34.96
CA LYS A 215 24.96 -3.99 -34.13
C LYS A 215 23.56 -4.00 -34.75
N GLN A 216 23.30 -3.13 -35.74
CA GLN A 216 22.05 -3.13 -36.52
C GLN A 216 21.98 -4.29 -37.54
N GLN A 217 23.12 -4.82 -37.97
CA GLN A 217 23.20 -5.97 -38.87
C GLN A 217 23.40 -7.30 -38.11
N ASN A 218 23.79 -7.24 -36.83
CA ASN A 218 24.05 -8.42 -36.03
C ASN A 218 22.76 -8.94 -35.35
N PRO A 219 22.32 -10.19 -35.61
CA PRO A 219 21.10 -10.74 -35.03
C PRO A 219 21.15 -10.88 -33.50
N TYR A 220 22.34 -11.04 -32.90
CA TYR A 220 22.55 -11.10 -31.45
C TYR A 220 22.55 -9.72 -30.77
N SER A 221 22.27 -8.66 -31.53
CA SER A 221 21.88 -7.35 -31.00
C SER A 221 20.50 -6.95 -31.51
N GLU A 222 20.35 -6.78 -32.82
CA GLU A 222 19.15 -6.13 -33.39
C GLU A 222 17.90 -6.99 -33.15
N ASN A 223 17.96 -8.30 -33.38
CA ASN A 223 16.78 -9.14 -33.19
C ASN A 223 16.40 -9.28 -31.72
N ILE A 224 17.39 -9.33 -30.80
CA ILE A 224 17.13 -9.33 -29.35
C ILE A 224 16.38 -8.07 -28.95
N LYS A 225 16.86 -6.89 -29.38
CA LYS A 225 16.19 -5.61 -29.14
C LYS A 225 14.76 -5.65 -29.68
N GLN A 226 14.57 -6.00 -30.95
CA GLN A 226 13.23 -5.97 -31.57
C GLN A 226 12.25 -6.96 -30.90
N HIS A 227 12.70 -8.15 -30.51
CA HIS A 227 11.86 -9.12 -29.81
C HIS A 227 11.51 -8.66 -28.39
N PHE A 228 12.45 -8.06 -27.66
CA PHE A 228 12.18 -7.47 -26.35
C PHE A 228 11.13 -6.35 -26.45
N LEU A 229 11.30 -5.42 -27.38
CA LEU A 229 10.34 -4.34 -27.62
C LEU A 229 8.96 -4.89 -28.03
N THR A 230 8.94 -5.93 -28.86
CA THR A 230 7.69 -6.62 -29.24
C THR A 230 7.03 -7.29 -28.03
N ALA A 231 7.80 -7.90 -27.13
CA ALA A 231 7.29 -8.49 -25.91
C ALA A 231 6.65 -7.43 -25.00
N ILE A 232 7.29 -6.26 -24.84
CA ILE A 232 6.73 -5.13 -24.08
C ILE A 232 5.44 -4.64 -24.72
N ARG A 233 5.40 -4.48 -26.05
CA ARG A 233 4.18 -4.09 -26.77
C ARG A 233 3.01 -5.06 -26.54
N LYS A 234 3.28 -6.35 -26.32
CA LYS A 234 2.27 -7.37 -26.04
C LYS A 234 1.77 -7.43 -24.60
N THR A 235 2.39 -6.73 -23.64
CA THR A 235 1.84 -6.67 -22.27
C THR A 235 0.45 -6.03 -22.28
N ASN A 236 -0.40 -6.36 -21.32
CA ASN A 236 -1.74 -5.76 -21.25
C ASN A 236 -2.06 -5.33 -19.82
N MET A 237 -1.13 -4.57 -19.23
CA MET A 237 -1.30 -4.02 -17.89
C MET A 237 -2.35 -2.91 -17.93
N LYS A 238 -3.37 -3.05 -17.11
CA LYS A 238 -4.30 -1.95 -16.85
C LYS A 238 -3.57 -0.88 -16.05
N LYS A 239 -3.82 0.39 -16.38
CA LYS A 239 -3.11 1.53 -15.82
C LYS A 239 -4.01 2.28 -14.85
N LEU A 240 -3.50 2.57 -13.65
CA LEU A 240 -4.17 3.33 -12.60
C LEU A 240 -3.55 4.74 -12.51
N PRO A 241 -4.28 5.79 -12.91
CA PRO A 241 -3.80 7.16 -12.73
C PRO A 241 -3.95 7.61 -11.26
N ILE A 242 -2.88 8.18 -10.70
CA ILE A 242 -2.88 8.84 -9.40
C ILE A 242 -2.94 10.34 -9.63
N ILE A 243 -4.03 10.97 -9.17
CA ILE A 243 -4.34 12.37 -9.44
C ILE A 243 -4.22 13.18 -8.16
N ASN A 244 -3.61 14.37 -8.25
CA ASN A 244 -3.61 15.31 -7.14
C ASN A 244 -4.98 16.01 -7.05
N PRO A 245 -5.76 15.83 -5.96
CA PRO A 245 -7.09 16.41 -5.85
C PRO A 245 -7.09 17.92 -5.69
N ALA A 246 -5.96 18.55 -5.32
CA ALA A 246 -5.84 20.00 -5.21
C ALA A 246 -5.61 20.68 -6.57
N THR A 247 -4.99 19.99 -7.53
CA THR A 247 -4.58 20.58 -8.82
C THR A 247 -5.20 19.90 -10.04
N GLU A 248 -5.79 18.72 -9.89
CA GLU A 248 -6.22 17.80 -10.95
C GLU A 248 -5.08 17.27 -11.84
N GLU A 249 -3.83 17.53 -11.46
CA GLU A 249 -2.67 17.05 -12.20
C GLU A 249 -2.41 15.57 -11.95
N LEU A 250 -1.98 14.86 -13.00
CA LEU A 250 -1.48 13.49 -12.89
C LEU A 250 -0.16 13.50 -12.12
N ILE A 251 -0.12 12.84 -10.97
CA ILE A 251 1.10 12.61 -10.20
C ILE A 251 1.92 11.52 -10.89
N THR A 252 1.31 10.35 -11.09
CA THR A 252 1.93 9.21 -11.76
C THR A 252 0.86 8.22 -12.23
N THR A 253 1.28 7.21 -12.99
CA THR A 253 0.43 6.11 -13.44
C THR A 253 1.06 4.78 -13.06
N LEU A 254 0.34 3.96 -12.31
CA LEU A 254 0.80 2.64 -11.85
C LEU A 254 0.18 1.52 -12.69
N ASN A 255 0.82 0.36 -12.74
CA ASN A 255 0.18 -0.85 -13.24
C ASN A 255 -0.73 -1.44 -12.16
N GLU A 256 -1.98 -1.78 -12.53
CA GLU A 256 -2.82 -2.62 -11.68
C GLU A 256 -2.34 -4.06 -11.71
N ASP A 257 -2.42 -4.73 -10.56
CA ASP A 257 -2.20 -6.16 -10.45
C ASP A 257 -3.24 -6.95 -11.26
N THR A 258 -2.81 -8.03 -11.89
CA THR A 258 -3.69 -8.99 -12.60
C THR A 258 -4.07 -10.14 -11.66
N PRO A 259 -5.11 -10.93 -11.98
CA PRO A 259 -5.41 -12.14 -11.21
C PRO A 259 -4.20 -13.06 -10.99
N GLU A 260 -3.34 -13.19 -12.00
CA GLU A 260 -2.12 -13.99 -11.94
C GLU A 260 -1.07 -13.37 -11.00
N SER A 261 -0.87 -12.05 -11.03
CA SER A 261 0.08 -11.41 -10.11
C SER A 261 -0.40 -11.45 -8.67
N LEU A 262 -1.71 -11.31 -8.43
CA LEU A 262 -2.31 -11.47 -7.11
C LEU A 262 -2.15 -12.89 -6.56
N LEU A 263 -2.34 -13.90 -7.41
CA LEU A 263 -2.11 -15.30 -7.02
C LEU A 263 -0.65 -15.55 -6.64
N LYS A 264 0.31 -15.06 -7.45
CA LYS A 264 1.75 -15.17 -7.14
C LYS A 264 2.11 -14.49 -5.81
N LYS A 265 1.57 -13.29 -5.54
CA LYS A 265 1.74 -12.59 -4.26
C LYS A 265 1.13 -13.37 -3.10
N PHE A 266 -0.06 -13.97 -3.30
CA PHE A 266 -0.68 -14.83 -2.29
C PHE A 266 0.16 -16.08 -1.98
N ASP A 267 0.67 -16.77 -3.00
CA ASP A 267 1.50 -17.96 -2.81
C ASP A 267 2.82 -17.62 -2.09
N LEU A 268 3.41 -16.45 -2.38
CA LEU A 268 4.57 -15.94 -1.65
C LEU A 268 4.24 -15.76 -0.15
N LEU A 269 3.15 -15.05 0.17
CA LEU A 269 2.68 -14.87 1.55
C LEU A 269 2.45 -16.20 2.26
N LYS A 270 1.77 -17.12 1.58
CA LYS A 270 1.45 -18.45 2.11
C LYS A 270 2.69 -19.27 2.40
N SER A 271 3.71 -19.20 1.55
CA SER A 271 4.96 -19.93 1.74
C SER A 271 5.79 -19.41 2.94
N ALA A 272 5.69 -18.11 3.24
CA ALA A 272 6.49 -17.47 4.27
C ALA A 272 5.81 -17.38 5.64
N GLN A 273 4.48 -17.45 5.69
CA GLN A 273 3.70 -17.22 6.91
C GLN A 273 4.11 -18.15 8.06
N ALA A 274 4.36 -19.42 7.79
CA ALA A 274 4.75 -20.38 8.82
C ALA A 274 6.06 -19.97 9.52
N ALA A 275 7.10 -19.62 8.74
CA ALA A 275 8.37 -19.18 9.29
C ALA A 275 8.24 -17.86 10.08
N TRP A 276 7.37 -16.95 9.64
CA TRP A 276 7.06 -15.72 10.36
C TRP A 276 6.37 -15.97 11.71
N SER A 277 5.43 -16.92 11.75
CA SER A 277 4.74 -17.31 12.97
C SER A 277 5.68 -17.92 14.02
N GLU A 278 6.67 -18.71 13.58
CA GLU A 278 7.67 -19.33 14.46
C GLU A 278 8.69 -18.33 15.04
N LEU A 279 8.79 -17.13 14.46
CA LEU A 279 9.62 -16.07 15.02
C LEU A 279 9.08 -15.67 16.41
N PRO A 280 9.92 -15.50 17.44
CA PRO A 280 9.46 -15.06 18.75
C PRO A 280 8.67 -13.74 18.69
N LEU A 281 7.61 -13.62 19.51
CA LEU A 281 6.75 -12.43 19.52
C LEU A 281 7.55 -11.15 19.78
N GLU A 282 8.56 -11.20 20.64
CA GLU A 282 9.46 -10.10 20.97
C GLU A 282 10.21 -9.58 19.75
N GLU A 283 10.57 -10.46 18.81
CA GLU A 283 11.26 -10.08 17.59
C GLU A 283 10.30 -9.43 16.58
N ARG A 284 9.06 -9.93 16.49
CA ARG A 284 7.99 -9.26 15.72
C ARG A 284 7.68 -7.87 16.28
N ILE A 285 7.64 -7.74 17.61
CA ILE A 285 7.51 -6.45 18.30
C ILE A 285 8.67 -5.52 17.96
N ARG A 286 9.92 -6.01 17.97
CA ARG A 286 11.11 -5.21 17.63
C ARG A 286 10.99 -4.61 16.23
N ILE A 287 10.61 -5.42 15.23
CA ILE A 287 10.42 -4.96 13.84
C ILE A 287 9.34 -3.88 13.78
N LEU A 288 8.18 -4.07 14.41
CA LEU A 288 7.10 -3.08 14.33
C LEU A 288 7.40 -1.80 15.13
N LYS A 289 8.19 -1.88 16.21
CA LYS A 289 8.73 -0.69 16.87
C LYS A 289 9.71 0.07 15.99
N GLN A 290 10.57 -0.63 15.24
CA GLN A 290 11.44 0.00 14.26
C GLN A 290 10.64 0.68 13.14
N PHE A 291 9.55 0.07 12.67
CA PHE A 291 8.63 0.71 11.72
C PHE A 291 8.07 2.04 12.26
N ALA A 292 7.66 2.11 13.53
CA ALA A 292 7.20 3.35 14.14
C ALA A 292 8.29 4.44 14.27
N VAL A 293 9.57 4.04 14.39
CA VAL A 293 10.71 4.95 14.34
C VAL A 293 10.88 5.51 12.93
N LEU A 294 10.87 4.64 11.92
CA LEU A 294 11.00 5.07 10.51
C LEU A 294 9.86 6.01 10.07
N LEU A 295 8.63 5.77 10.53
CA LEU A 295 7.52 6.71 10.31
C LEU A 295 7.82 8.12 10.86
N ALA A 296 8.57 8.21 11.97
CA ALA A 296 9.00 9.48 12.54
C ALA A 296 10.09 10.13 11.70
N ASP A 297 11.10 9.35 11.33
CA ASP A 297 12.28 9.81 10.60
C ASP A 297 11.93 10.33 9.20
N HIS A 298 10.88 9.75 8.58
CA HIS A 298 10.41 10.12 7.25
C HIS A 298 9.13 10.99 7.23
N ILE A 299 8.68 11.51 8.38
CA ILE A 299 7.35 12.13 8.52
C ILE A 299 7.03 13.22 7.48
N GLU A 300 8.02 14.04 7.10
CA GLU A 300 7.81 15.11 6.12
C GLU A 300 7.58 14.58 4.71
N HIS A 301 8.35 13.57 4.30
CA HIS A 301 8.18 12.90 2.99
C HIS A 301 6.84 12.18 2.91
N LEU A 302 6.50 11.42 3.95
CA LEU A 302 5.25 10.68 4.06
C LEU A 302 4.04 11.63 4.07
N ALA A 303 4.13 12.76 4.78
CA ALA A 303 3.07 13.75 4.83
C ALA A 303 2.88 14.44 3.46
N ALA A 304 3.97 14.72 2.74
CA ALA A 304 3.90 15.29 1.40
C ALA A 304 3.21 14.35 0.41
N ILE A 305 3.54 13.06 0.42
CA ILE A 305 2.87 12.05 -0.41
C ILE A 305 1.38 11.98 -0.08
N LEU A 306 1.04 11.80 1.20
CA LEU A 306 -0.33 11.69 1.67
C LEU A 306 -1.16 12.92 1.27
N THR A 307 -0.63 14.12 1.50
CA THR A 307 -1.26 15.38 1.08
C THR A 307 -1.41 15.45 -0.44
N SER A 308 -0.44 14.98 -1.21
CA SER A 308 -0.49 15.05 -2.67
C SER A 308 -1.57 14.18 -3.29
N GLU A 309 -1.81 12.96 -2.79
CA GLU A 309 -2.78 12.02 -3.40
C GLU A 309 -4.15 12.03 -2.72
N VAL A 310 -4.23 12.36 -1.41
CA VAL A 310 -5.49 12.41 -0.64
C VAL A 310 -6.02 13.84 -0.51
N GLY A 311 -5.16 14.86 -0.52
CA GLY A 311 -5.58 16.26 -0.48
C GLY A 311 -5.71 16.90 0.90
N LYS A 312 -5.50 16.15 1.99
CA LYS A 312 -5.58 16.74 3.33
C LYS A 312 -4.40 17.70 3.61
N PRO A 313 -4.58 18.76 4.42
CA PRO A 313 -3.51 19.68 4.77
C PRO A 313 -2.28 18.97 5.38
N LEU A 314 -1.07 19.47 5.09
CA LEU A 314 0.19 18.87 5.59
C LEU A 314 0.21 18.68 7.11
N SER A 315 -0.34 19.64 7.86
CA SER A 315 -0.46 19.52 9.33
C SER A 315 -1.31 18.31 9.74
N GLN A 316 -2.41 18.05 9.03
CA GLN A 316 -3.29 16.91 9.30
C GLN A 316 -2.65 15.59 8.85
N SER A 317 -1.92 15.58 7.73
CA SER A 317 -1.10 14.42 7.32
C SER A 317 -0.06 14.04 8.38
N ARG A 318 0.68 15.02 8.94
CA ARG A 318 1.62 14.78 10.04
C ARG A 318 0.91 14.23 11.28
N ASN A 319 -0.25 14.78 11.62
CA ASN A 319 -1.05 14.30 12.75
C ASN A 319 -1.48 12.84 12.56
N GLU A 320 -1.87 12.44 11.36
CA GLU A 320 -2.22 11.06 11.04
C GLU A 320 -1.03 10.11 11.28
N ILE A 321 0.15 10.45 10.77
CA ILE A 321 1.37 9.64 10.93
C ILE A 321 1.75 9.53 12.41
N ASN A 322 1.63 10.61 13.18
CA ASN A 322 1.85 10.59 14.63
C ASN A 322 0.81 9.75 15.38
N GLY A 323 -0.45 9.77 14.93
CA GLY A 323 -1.50 8.89 15.44
C GLY A 323 -1.18 7.42 15.18
N ALA A 324 -0.69 7.09 13.98
CA ALA A 324 -0.28 5.75 13.60
C ALA A 324 0.86 5.24 14.49
N ARG A 325 1.89 6.07 14.71
CA ARG A 325 2.99 5.78 15.64
C ARG A 325 2.48 5.49 17.05
N SER A 326 1.57 6.31 17.55
CA SER A 326 0.98 6.13 18.88
C SER A 326 0.19 4.82 18.99
N ARG A 327 -0.52 4.42 17.92
CA ARG A 327 -1.23 3.13 17.86
C ARG A 327 -0.26 1.94 17.83
N ILE A 328 0.79 2.00 17.01
CA ILE A 328 1.83 0.96 16.96
C ILE A 328 2.47 0.80 18.34
N GLN A 329 2.83 1.91 18.99
CA GLN A 329 3.44 1.89 20.32
C GLN A 329 2.54 1.18 21.33
N TRP A 330 1.27 1.59 21.42
CA TRP A 330 0.35 0.95 22.36
C TRP A 330 0.16 -0.55 22.07
N LEU A 331 -0.05 -0.93 20.81
CA LEU A 331 -0.26 -2.32 20.42
C LEU A 331 0.98 -3.18 20.73
N THR A 332 2.17 -2.68 20.42
CA THR A 332 3.43 -3.41 20.66
C THR A 332 3.77 -3.50 22.15
N ASP A 333 3.47 -2.48 22.96
CA ASP A 333 3.70 -2.50 24.41
C ASP A 333 2.80 -3.50 25.14
N HIS A 334 1.62 -3.80 24.59
CA HIS A 334 0.65 -4.70 25.22
C HIS A 334 0.52 -6.07 24.52
N ALA A 335 1.22 -6.28 23.40
CA ALA A 335 1.12 -7.50 22.60
C ALA A 335 1.46 -8.75 23.43
N VAL A 336 2.55 -8.73 24.21
CA VAL A 336 2.94 -9.86 25.07
C VAL A 336 1.83 -10.21 26.05
N GLN A 337 1.24 -9.23 26.73
CA GLN A 337 0.18 -9.47 27.69
C GLN A 337 -1.05 -10.13 27.04
N TYR A 338 -1.48 -9.64 25.87
CA TYR A 338 -2.75 -10.06 25.28
C TYR A 338 -2.67 -11.26 24.34
N LEU A 339 -1.47 -11.61 23.84
CA LEU A 339 -1.23 -12.76 22.98
C LEU A 339 -0.55 -13.94 23.70
N SER A 340 -0.18 -13.78 24.98
CA SER A 340 0.31 -14.89 25.80
C SER A 340 -0.79 -15.91 26.10
N GLU A 341 -0.38 -17.14 26.40
CA GLU A 341 -1.28 -18.20 26.86
C GLU A 341 -1.98 -17.80 28.17
N GLU A 342 -3.26 -18.14 28.31
CA GLU A 342 -4.04 -17.92 29.53
C GLU A 342 -4.29 -19.24 30.24
N ILE A 343 -3.72 -19.40 31.44
CA ILE A 343 -3.99 -20.56 32.29
C ILE A 343 -5.34 -20.37 32.98
N MET A 344 -6.31 -21.24 32.66
CA MET A 344 -7.66 -21.20 33.24
C MET A 344 -7.74 -22.01 34.52
N SER A 345 -7.06 -23.16 34.56
CA SER A 345 -6.95 -24.02 35.74
C SER A 345 -5.62 -24.77 35.74
N SER A 346 -5.07 -25.01 36.93
CA SER A 346 -3.83 -25.78 37.12
C SER A 346 -3.98 -26.68 38.33
N GLY A 347 -4.52 -27.88 38.11
CA GLY A 347 -4.70 -28.91 39.13
C GLY A 347 -3.60 -29.98 39.08
N ASP A 348 -3.61 -30.88 40.08
CA ASP A 348 -2.56 -31.90 40.23
C ASP A 348 -2.42 -32.82 39.01
N SER A 349 -3.53 -33.18 38.37
CA SER A 349 -3.57 -34.10 37.22
C SER A 349 -3.87 -33.45 35.86
N MET A 350 -4.27 -32.18 35.83
CA MET A 350 -4.77 -31.50 34.63
C MET A 350 -4.41 -30.02 34.65
N VAL A 351 -3.91 -29.50 33.52
CA VAL A 351 -3.77 -28.07 33.25
C VAL A 351 -4.66 -27.70 32.07
N GLU A 352 -5.45 -26.64 32.23
CA GLU A 352 -6.31 -26.11 31.17
C GLU A 352 -5.83 -24.71 30.78
N LYS A 353 -5.59 -24.50 29.49
CA LYS A 353 -5.11 -23.22 28.98
C LYS A 353 -5.72 -22.84 27.65
N ILE A 354 -5.79 -21.53 27.40
CA ILE A 354 -6.17 -20.92 26.13
C ILE A 354 -4.89 -20.44 25.44
N VAL A 355 -4.77 -20.73 24.15
CA VAL A 355 -3.66 -20.31 23.29
C VAL A 355 -4.20 -19.58 22.06
N TYR A 356 -3.44 -18.62 21.56
CA TYR A 356 -3.75 -17.78 20.41
C TYR A 356 -2.81 -18.12 19.25
N GLU A 357 -3.31 -18.85 18.26
CA GLU A 357 -2.55 -19.23 17.04
C GLU A 357 -2.88 -18.24 15.91
N PRO A 358 -1.99 -17.96 14.93
CA PRO A 358 -2.33 -17.08 13.80
C PRO A 358 -3.53 -17.61 12.99
N LEU A 359 -4.23 -16.70 12.30
CA LEU A 359 -5.19 -17.09 11.26
C LEU A 359 -4.47 -17.74 10.08
N GLY A 360 -3.39 -17.11 9.59
CA GLY A 360 -2.65 -17.51 8.40
C GLY A 360 -2.35 -16.31 7.50
N VAL A 361 -2.79 -16.32 6.25
CA VAL A 361 -2.66 -15.19 5.32
C VAL A 361 -3.97 -14.41 5.28
N ILE A 362 -3.95 -13.13 5.66
CA ILE A 362 -5.14 -12.28 5.69
C ILE A 362 -5.14 -11.25 4.56
N CYS A 363 -6.33 -10.87 4.11
CA CYS A 363 -6.55 -9.80 3.14
C CYS A 363 -7.10 -8.56 3.83
N ASN A 364 -6.40 -7.44 3.70
CA ASN A 364 -6.81 -6.13 4.18
C ASN A 364 -7.13 -5.21 2.99
N ILE A 365 -8.38 -4.75 2.86
CA ILE A 365 -8.81 -3.79 1.84
C ILE A 365 -9.21 -2.50 2.57
N SER A 366 -8.42 -1.44 2.43
CA SER A 366 -8.53 -0.23 3.27
C SER A 366 -9.07 0.98 2.52
N ALA A 367 -9.74 1.86 3.27
CA ALA A 367 -10.17 3.18 2.81
C ALA A 367 -8.99 4.16 2.63
N TRP A 368 -9.24 5.26 1.90
CA TRP A 368 -8.27 6.32 1.57
C TRP A 368 -8.23 7.47 2.57
N ASN A 369 -9.22 7.60 3.44
CA ASN A 369 -9.39 8.81 4.23
C ASN A 369 -8.37 8.95 5.36
N TYR A 370 -7.92 7.84 5.93
CA TYR A 370 -6.77 7.79 6.85
C TYR A 370 -5.94 6.52 6.59
N PRO A 371 -5.19 6.45 5.48
CA PRO A 371 -4.54 5.22 5.02
C PRO A 371 -3.49 4.68 6.01
N TYR A 372 -2.79 5.53 6.77
CA TYR A 372 -1.91 5.05 7.83
C TYR A 372 -2.72 4.49 9.00
N LEU A 373 -3.72 5.23 9.48
CA LEU A 373 -4.47 4.82 10.67
C LEU A 373 -5.32 3.56 10.42
N VAL A 374 -6.10 3.54 9.35
CA VAL A 374 -6.99 2.41 9.00
C VAL A 374 -6.17 1.20 8.58
N GLY A 375 -5.11 1.38 7.79
CA GLY A 375 -4.21 0.28 7.42
C GLY A 375 -3.58 -0.37 8.64
N ILE A 376 -2.97 0.42 9.52
CA ILE A 376 -2.20 -0.06 10.69
C ILE A 376 -3.10 -0.71 11.75
N ASN A 377 -4.38 -0.32 11.83
CA ASN A 377 -5.38 -0.99 12.68
C ASN A 377 -5.53 -2.49 12.36
N VAL A 378 -5.16 -2.91 11.16
CA VAL A 378 -5.20 -4.30 10.70
C VAL A 378 -3.79 -4.88 10.58
N ILE A 379 -2.88 -4.17 9.91
CA ILE A 379 -1.53 -4.64 9.57
C ILE A 379 -0.73 -5.01 10.82
N VAL A 380 -0.69 -4.12 11.81
CA VAL A 380 0.12 -4.31 13.03
C VAL A 380 -0.37 -5.49 13.88
N PRO A 381 -1.66 -5.55 14.29
CA PRO A 381 -2.12 -6.68 15.10
C PRO A 381 -2.05 -8.01 14.33
N ALA A 382 -2.26 -8.02 13.01
CA ALA A 382 -2.08 -9.21 12.19
C ALA A 382 -0.63 -9.71 12.22
N LEU A 383 0.35 -8.82 11.98
CA LEU A 383 1.77 -9.16 12.00
C LEU A 383 2.23 -9.59 13.41
N LEU A 384 1.78 -8.93 14.48
CA LEU A 384 2.05 -9.33 15.86
C LEU A 384 1.52 -10.74 16.16
N GLY A 385 0.32 -11.06 15.66
CA GLY A 385 -0.30 -12.38 15.78
C GLY A 385 0.37 -13.49 14.96
N GLY A 386 1.40 -13.17 14.16
CA GLY A 386 2.11 -14.15 13.32
C GLY A 386 1.47 -14.40 11.95
N ASN A 387 0.56 -13.51 11.51
CA ASN A 387 -0.07 -13.61 10.19
C ASN A 387 0.81 -12.97 9.10
N ALA A 388 0.63 -13.40 7.86
CA ALA A 388 1.09 -12.67 6.67
C ALA A 388 -0.06 -11.83 6.10
N VAL A 389 0.24 -10.70 5.45
CA VAL A 389 -0.75 -9.69 5.08
C VAL A 389 -0.68 -9.36 3.59
N MET A 390 -1.80 -9.56 2.88
CA MET A 390 -2.07 -8.92 1.59
C MET A 390 -2.80 -7.61 1.86
N TYR A 391 -2.19 -6.47 1.51
CA TYR A 391 -2.75 -5.14 1.70
C TYR A 391 -3.16 -4.50 0.37
N LYS A 392 -4.45 -4.23 0.19
CA LYS A 392 -4.97 -3.42 -0.91
C LYS A 392 -5.31 -2.01 -0.38
N PRO A 393 -4.44 -1.00 -0.57
CA PRO A 393 -4.85 0.38 -0.33
C PRO A 393 -5.98 0.77 -1.30
N SER A 394 -6.71 1.81 -0.94
CA SER A 394 -7.62 2.48 -1.87
C SER A 394 -6.82 3.04 -3.07
N GLU A 395 -7.43 3.06 -4.24
CA GLU A 395 -6.90 3.68 -5.45
C GLU A 395 -6.53 5.17 -5.29
N HIS A 396 -7.06 5.82 -4.26
CA HIS A 396 -6.75 7.22 -3.90
C HIS A 396 -5.63 7.39 -2.86
N ALA A 397 -5.00 6.30 -2.43
CA ALA A 397 -3.95 6.31 -1.40
C ALA A 397 -2.87 5.22 -1.65
N VAL A 398 -2.61 4.90 -2.93
CA VAL A 398 -1.72 3.79 -3.30
C VAL A 398 -0.27 4.14 -2.99
N LEU A 399 0.17 5.37 -3.23
CA LEU A 399 1.55 5.78 -2.98
C LEU A 399 1.87 5.69 -1.48
N THR A 400 0.94 6.11 -0.63
CA THR A 400 1.00 5.92 0.82
C THR A 400 1.09 4.43 1.19
N GLY A 401 0.33 3.57 0.51
CA GLY A 401 0.41 2.12 0.73
C GLY A 401 1.76 1.51 0.36
N LEU A 402 2.41 2.01 -0.69
CA LEU A 402 3.76 1.59 -1.10
C LEU A 402 4.83 2.07 -0.12
N GLU A 403 4.72 3.29 0.42
CA GLU A 403 5.62 3.75 1.49
C GLU A 403 5.48 2.93 2.78
N ILE A 404 4.27 2.48 3.13
CA ILE A 404 4.07 1.54 4.25
C ILE A 404 4.84 0.23 4.00
N GLU A 405 4.73 -0.35 2.81
CA GLU A 405 5.46 -1.58 2.46
C GLU A 405 6.97 -1.39 2.54
N LYS A 406 7.47 -0.30 1.94
CA LYS A 406 8.89 0.06 1.94
C LYS A 406 9.44 0.18 3.34
N LEU A 407 8.78 0.93 4.21
CA LEU A 407 9.26 1.15 5.58
C LEU A 407 9.10 -0.09 6.47
N LEU A 408 8.12 -0.97 6.21
CA LEU A 408 8.06 -2.27 6.88
C LEU A 408 9.25 -3.16 6.49
N LYS A 409 9.60 -3.21 5.19
CA LYS A 409 10.78 -3.94 4.70
C LYS A 409 12.07 -3.39 5.33
N GLU A 410 12.21 -2.07 5.35
CA GLU A 410 13.35 -1.38 5.98
C GLU A 410 13.43 -1.64 7.49
N ALA A 411 12.29 -1.78 8.17
CA ALA A 411 12.22 -2.16 9.58
C ALA A 411 12.67 -3.61 9.85
N GLY A 412 12.91 -4.41 8.81
CA GLY A 412 13.33 -5.81 8.89
C GLY A 412 12.19 -6.81 8.72
N LEU A 413 11.00 -6.39 8.27
CA LEU A 413 9.95 -7.33 7.92
C LEU A 413 10.37 -8.11 6.67
N PRO A 414 10.32 -9.46 6.67
CA PRO A 414 10.63 -10.23 5.48
C PRO A 414 9.71 -9.82 4.32
N PRO A 415 10.24 -9.52 3.12
CA PRO A 415 9.42 -9.07 1.98
C PRO A 415 8.29 -10.03 1.62
N SER A 416 8.45 -11.32 1.91
CA SER A 416 7.46 -12.36 1.64
C SER A 416 6.32 -12.44 2.66
N VAL A 417 6.29 -11.60 3.70
CA VAL A 417 5.25 -11.61 4.77
C VAL A 417 4.21 -10.49 4.58
N PHE A 418 4.54 -9.49 3.75
CA PHE A 418 3.66 -8.38 3.43
C PHE A 418 3.73 -8.06 1.94
N GLN A 419 2.57 -7.95 1.29
CA GLN A 419 2.48 -7.61 -0.14
C GLN A 419 1.40 -6.56 -0.36
N VAL A 420 1.68 -5.56 -1.18
CA VAL A 420 0.68 -4.60 -1.65
C VAL A 420 -0.01 -5.10 -2.93
N ALA A 421 -1.34 -5.07 -2.96
CA ALA A 421 -2.15 -5.24 -4.17
C ALA A 421 -2.54 -3.87 -4.73
N ILE A 422 -2.03 -3.53 -5.91
CA ILE A 422 -2.24 -2.25 -6.59
C ILE A 422 -3.44 -2.38 -7.53
N GLY A 423 -4.43 -1.51 -7.38
CA GLY A 423 -5.51 -1.37 -8.34
C GLY A 423 -6.81 -0.91 -7.72
N ALA A 424 -7.87 -0.82 -8.53
CA ALA A 424 -9.16 -0.29 -8.11
C ALA A 424 -10.12 -1.41 -7.65
N ALA A 425 -11.43 -1.22 -7.88
CA ALA A 425 -12.47 -2.16 -7.45
C ALA A 425 -12.31 -3.58 -8.02
N GLU A 426 -11.85 -3.72 -9.26
CA GLU A 426 -11.64 -5.02 -9.92
C GLU A 426 -10.55 -5.87 -9.23
N VAL A 427 -9.42 -5.25 -8.88
CA VAL A 427 -8.39 -5.90 -8.06
C VAL A 427 -8.93 -6.29 -6.69
N GLY A 428 -9.74 -5.41 -6.08
CA GLY A 428 -10.47 -5.74 -4.86
C GLY A 428 -11.34 -6.97 -5.02
N ASP A 429 -12.09 -7.08 -6.11
CA ASP A 429 -12.96 -8.21 -6.40
C ASP A 429 -12.19 -9.52 -6.63
N ASN A 430 -11.08 -9.47 -7.36
CA ASN A 430 -10.20 -10.62 -7.61
C ASN A 430 -9.59 -11.17 -6.32
N LEU A 431 -9.20 -10.30 -5.37
CA LEU A 431 -8.72 -10.73 -4.05
C LEU A 431 -9.77 -11.53 -3.27
N LEU A 432 -11.06 -11.22 -3.43
CA LEU A 432 -12.14 -11.94 -2.77
C LEU A 432 -12.30 -13.37 -3.29
N ASP A 433 -11.72 -13.72 -4.44
CA ASP A 433 -11.74 -15.09 -4.98
C ASP A 433 -10.59 -15.95 -4.43
N LEU A 434 -9.45 -15.36 -4.06
CA LEU A 434 -8.30 -16.07 -3.47
C LEU A 434 -8.58 -16.63 -2.07
N PRO A 435 -7.97 -17.76 -1.65
CA PRO A 435 -8.32 -18.46 -0.41
C PRO A 435 -7.58 -17.91 0.83
N PHE A 436 -7.86 -16.66 1.21
CA PHE A 436 -7.33 -16.05 2.43
C PHE A 436 -7.95 -16.65 3.70
N ASP A 437 -7.20 -16.63 4.81
CA ASP A 437 -7.61 -17.08 6.14
C ASP A 437 -8.41 -16.01 6.92
N GLY A 438 -8.60 -14.81 6.35
CA GLY A 438 -9.45 -13.76 6.89
C GLY A 438 -9.54 -12.55 5.96
N TYR A 439 -10.67 -11.84 5.99
CA TYR A 439 -10.94 -10.64 5.18
C TYR A 439 -11.30 -9.45 6.06
N TYR A 440 -10.55 -8.37 5.92
CA TYR A 440 -10.71 -7.14 6.70
C TYR A 440 -10.96 -6.00 5.73
N PHE A 441 -12.09 -5.33 5.87
CA PHE A 441 -12.50 -4.25 4.99
C PHE A 441 -12.87 -3.02 5.81
N THR A 442 -12.37 -1.86 5.37
CA THR A 442 -12.86 -0.56 5.83
C THR A 442 -13.33 0.26 4.62
N GLY A 443 -14.57 0.75 4.65
CA GLY A 443 -15.11 1.56 3.57
C GLY A 443 -16.64 1.68 3.55
N SER A 444 -17.25 1.78 2.38
CA SER A 444 -18.70 2.01 2.29
C SER A 444 -19.53 0.81 2.73
N SER A 445 -20.70 1.06 3.32
CA SER A 445 -21.62 0.00 3.75
C SER A 445 -22.03 -0.96 2.63
N LYS A 446 -22.25 -0.41 1.42
CA LYS A 446 -22.61 -1.19 0.24
C LYS A 446 -21.49 -2.16 -0.16
N THR A 447 -20.23 -1.68 -0.15
CA THR A 447 -19.07 -2.51 -0.48
C THR A 447 -18.82 -3.56 0.59
N GLY A 448 -18.96 -3.21 1.88
CA GLY A 448 -18.80 -4.17 2.98
C GLY A 448 -19.81 -5.31 2.92
N GLN A 449 -21.08 -4.99 2.64
CA GLN A 449 -22.11 -6.01 2.42
C GLN A 449 -21.74 -6.95 1.26
N TYR A 450 -21.31 -6.40 0.12
CA TYR A 450 -20.88 -7.18 -1.04
C TYR A 450 -19.73 -8.13 -0.70
N ILE A 451 -18.69 -7.61 -0.04
CA ILE A 451 -17.52 -8.40 0.38
C ILE A 451 -17.96 -9.55 1.27
N TYR A 452 -18.74 -9.26 2.31
CA TYR A 452 -19.21 -10.26 3.25
C TYR A 452 -20.01 -11.38 2.56
N GLU A 453 -20.95 -11.02 1.67
CA GLU A 453 -21.72 -11.98 0.88
C GLU A 453 -20.82 -12.85 -0.02
N LYS A 454 -19.81 -12.26 -0.68
CA LYS A 454 -18.90 -12.98 -1.58
C LYS A 454 -18.02 -13.99 -0.83
N VAL A 455 -17.53 -13.65 0.36
CA VAL A 455 -16.58 -14.48 1.12
C VAL A 455 -17.24 -15.41 2.13
N ALA A 456 -18.52 -15.23 2.49
CA ALA A 456 -19.21 -16.01 3.51
C ALA A 456 -19.08 -17.54 3.33
N LYS A 457 -19.14 -18.03 2.08
CA LYS A 457 -18.99 -19.45 1.74
C LYS A 457 -17.64 -20.06 2.12
N LYS A 458 -16.61 -19.23 2.39
CA LYS A 458 -15.26 -19.65 2.77
C LYS A 458 -15.14 -19.98 4.25
N MET A 459 -16.11 -19.58 5.07
CA MET A 459 -16.14 -19.85 6.52
C MET A 459 -14.89 -19.36 7.27
N VAL A 460 -14.28 -18.26 6.81
CA VAL A 460 -13.18 -17.57 7.48
C VAL A 460 -13.65 -16.28 8.11
N PRO A 461 -12.94 -15.73 9.11
CA PRO A 461 -13.25 -14.43 9.68
C PRO A 461 -13.40 -13.35 8.60
N CYS A 462 -14.46 -12.56 8.71
CA CYS A 462 -14.64 -11.34 7.96
C CYS A 462 -14.91 -10.22 8.97
N GLN A 463 -14.32 -9.06 8.73
CA GLN A 463 -14.56 -7.85 9.50
C GLN A 463 -14.83 -6.70 8.55
N CYS A 464 -15.82 -5.90 8.89
CA CYS A 464 -16.22 -4.74 8.12
C CYS A 464 -16.35 -3.55 9.07
N GLU A 465 -15.50 -2.55 8.90
CA GLU A 465 -15.66 -1.21 9.48
C GLU A 465 -16.28 -0.30 8.41
N LEU A 466 -17.52 0.12 8.62
CA LEU A 466 -18.31 0.80 7.60
C LEU A 466 -18.72 2.20 8.05
N GLY A 467 -19.28 2.97 7.11
CA GLY A 467 -19.70 4.35 7.34
C GLY A 467 -20.65 4.58 8.53
N GLY A 468 -20.77 5.85 8.90
CA GLY A 468 -21.54 6.33 10.04
C GLY A 468 -22.60 7.35 9.64
N LYS A 469 -23.39 7.76 10.63
CA LYS A 469 -24.16 9.02 10.61
C LYS A 469 -24.17 9.55 12.04
N ASP A 470 -22.95 9.75 12.52
CA ASP A 470 -22.63 9.84 13.93
C ASP A 470 -23.26 11.09 14.54
N PRO A 471 -24.17 10.91 15.53
CA PRO A 471 -24.87 12.01 16.13
C PRO A 471 -24.08 12.63 17.28
N LEU A 472 -24.28 13.93 17.46
CA LEU A 472 -23.77 14.67 18.60
C LEU A 472 -24.89 15.44 19.29
N TYR A 473 -25.02 15.32 20.61
CA TYR A 473 -25.98 16.11 21.40
C TYR A 473 -25.27 17.10 22.31
N VAL A 474 -25.70 18.36 22.29
CA VAL A 474 -25.26 19.43 23.20
C VAL A 474 -26.40 19.78 24.17
N ALA A 475 -26.23 19.40 25.43
CA ALA A 475 -27.20 19.61 26.50
C ALA A 475 -27.21 21.06 27.00
N ASP A 476 -28.29 21.45 27.69
CA ASP A 476 -28.51 22.81 28.20
C ASP A 476 -27.60 23.22 29.37
N ASP A 477 -26.89 22.28 29.98
CA ASP A 477 -26.02 22.52 31.13
C ASP A 477 -24.55 22.81 30.76
N VAL A 478 -24.24 22.89 29.46
CA VAL A 478 -22.90 23.24 28.99
C VAL A 478 -22.54 24.66 29.43
N GLY A 479 -21.43 24.78 30.16
CA GLY A 479 -20.95 26.07 30.70
C GLY A 479 -20.19 26.93 29.70
N ASP A 480 -19.37 26.33 28.82
CA ASP A 480 -18.56 27.06 27.83
C ASP A 480 -19.03 26.71 26.41
N ILE A 481 -20.09 27.41 25.98
CA ILE A 481 -20.71 27.21 24.66
C ILE A 481 -19.69 27.44 23.55
N LYS A 482 -18.80 28.42 23.69
CA LYS A 482 -17.81 28.75 22.66
C LYS A 482 -16.80 27.61 22.49
N ALA A 483 -16.25 27.08 23.58
CA ALA A 483 -15.32 25.95 23.50
C ALA A 483 -15.98 24.69 22.95
N VAL A 484 -17.25 24.43 23.33
CA VAL A 484 -18.01 23.30 22.79
C VAL A 484 -18.29 23.48 21.30
N ALA A 485 -18.75 24.66 20.86
CA ALA A 485 -18.94 24.96 19.45
C ALA A 485 -17.64 24.77 18.65
N ALA A 486 -16.49 25.21 19.18
CA ALA A 486 -15.21 25.00 18.50
C ALA A 486 -14.81 23.52 18.39
N GLY A 487 -14.91 22.76 19.47
CA GLY A 487 -14.54 21.34 19.47
C GLY A 487 -15.47 20.46 18.61
N THR A 488 -16.76 20.79 18.59
CA THR A 488 -17.75 20.08 17.75
C THR A 488 -17.64 20.46 16.29
N ALA A 489 -17.24 21.70 15.97
CA ALA A 489 -16.92 22.11 14.61
C ALA A 489 -15.67 21.35 14.12
N ASP A 490 -14.59 21.32 14.91
CA ASP A 490 -13.39 20.54 14.60
C ASP A 490 -13.76 19.08 14.27
N GLY A 491 -14.54 18.42 15.14
CA GLY A 491 -15.00 17.04 14.92
C GLY A 491 -15.95 16.82 13.72
N ALA A 492 -16.55 17.88 13.16
CA ALA A 492 -17.37 17.79 11.95
C ALA A 492 -16.55 18.05 10.67
N PHE A 493 -15.48 18.83 10.75
CA PHE A 493 -14.77 19.37 9.58
C PHE A 493 -13.30 18.97 9.47
N TYR A 494 -12.69 18.36 10.49
CA TYR A 494 -11.33 17.82 10.40
C TYR A 494 -11.23 16.83 9.22
N ASN A 495 -10.14 16.91 8.44
CA ASN A 495 -10.01 16.19 7.17
C ASN A 495 -11.17 16.43 6.17
N ASN A 496 -11.74 17.64 6.17
CA ASN A 496 -12.94 18.02 5.43
C ASN A 496 -14.18 17.18 5.77
N GLY A 497 -14.29 16.68 7.01
CA GLY A 497 -15.38 15.77 7.40
C GLY A 497 -15.29 14.40 6.73
N GLN A 498 -14.18 14.08 6.06
CA GLN A 498 -13.94 12.77 5.44
C GLN A 498 -13.37 11.81 6.50
N SER A 499 -14.13 11.56 7.57
CA SER A 499 -13.79 10.64 8.65
C SER A 499 -14.97 9.71 8.87
N CYS A 500 -14.72 8.43 9.12
CA CYS A 500 -15.80 7.49 9.46
C CYS A 500 -16.51 7.89 10.75
N CYS A 501 -15.79 8.54 11.68
CA CYS A 501 -16.32 9.05 12.95
C CYS A 501 -16.42 10.57 13.03
N ALA A 502 -16.44 11.25 11.87
CA ALA A 502 -16.82 12.66 11.81
C ALA A 502 -18.24 12.83 12.37
N VAL A 503 -18.47 13.95 13.03
CA VAL A 503 -19.81 14.35 13.43
C VAL A 503 -20.62 14.68 12.19
N GLU A 504 -21.72 13.97 11.99
CA GLU A 504 -22.50 14.01 10.75
C GLU A 504 -23.87 14.67 10.94
N ARG A 505 -24.28 14.89 12.20
CA ARG A 505 -25.52 15.60 12.58
C ARG A 505 -25.48 16.01 14.05
N ILE A 506 -25.86 17.26 14.31
CA ILE A 506 -25.78 17.88 15.64
C ILE A 506 -27.19 18.18 16.14
N TYR A 507 -27.46 17.82 17.39
CA TYR A 507 -28.67 18.17 18.12
C TYR A 507 -28.30 19.09 19.28
N VAL A 508 -29.03 20.18 19.45
CA VAL A 508 -28.72 21.18 20.48
C VAL A 508 -29.99 21.51 21.24
N HIS A 509 -29.90 21.48 22.57
CA HIS A 509 -31.02 21.81 23.42
C HIS A 509 -31.49 23.26 23.17
N GLU A 510 -32.80 23.47 23.06
CA GLU A 510 -33.43 24.74 22.72
C GLU A 510 -32.98 25.95 23.55
N LYS A 511 -32.61 25.75 24.83
CA LYS A 511 -32.19 26.82 25.74
C LYS A 511 -30.88 27.50 25.32
N ILE A 512 -30.01 26.77 24.62
CA ILE A 512 -28.68 27.24 24.21
C ILE A 512 -28.50 27.26 22.69
N TYR A 513 -29.51 26.82 21.93
CA TYR A 513 -29.44 26.63 20.48
C TYR A 513 -28.89 27.83 19.73
N GLU A 514 -29.49 29.02 19.91
CA GLU A 514 -29.10 30.21 19.16
C GLU A 514 -27.65 30.62 19.47
N SER A 515 -27.26 30.64 20.75
CA SER A 515 -25.89 30.98 21.16
C SER A 515 -24.85 29.98 20.68
N TYR A 516 -25.19 28.69 20.65
CA TYR A 516 -24.32 27.65 20.13
C TYR A 516 -24.12 27.78 18.62
N VAL A 517 -25.22 27.95 17.86
CA VAL A 517 -25.17 28.10 16.40
C VAL A 517 -24.33 29.31 16.02
N ASP A 518 -24.51 30.44 16.70
CA ASP A 518 -23.73 31.66 16.47
C ASP A 518 -22.22 31.43 16.65
N GLU A 519 -21.81 30.78 17.76
CA GLU A 519 -20.38 30.50 17.99
C GLU A 519 -19.84 29.44 17.04
N PHE A 520 -20.64 28.44 16.67
CA PHE A 520 -20.26 27.39 15.72
C PHE A 520 -19.99 27.98 14.33
N VAL A 521 -20.87 28.85 13.84
CA VAL A 521 -20.68 29.52 12.54
C VAL A 521 -19.45 30.44 12.57
N LYS A 522 -19.22 31.17 13.66
CA LYS A 522 -18.01 32.00 13.82
C LYS A 522 -16.74 31.17 13.76
N GLU A 523 -16.72 30.00 14.41
CA GLU A 523 -15.57 29.10 14.35
C GLU A 523 -15.32 28.64 12.91
N VAL A 524 -16.33 28.10 12.24
CA VAL A 524 -16.21 27.58 10.87
C VAL A 524 -15.73 28.66 9.89
N GLN A 525 -16.24 29.89 10.03
CA GLN A 525 -15.83 31.04 9.20
C GLN A 525 -14.40 31.53 9.49
N SER A 526 -13.81 31.15 10.63
CA SER A 526 -12.46 31.56 11.00
C SER A 526 -11.37 30.78 10.27
N TRP A 527 -11.70 29.59 9.75
CA TRP A 527 -10.75 28.69 9.12
C TRP A 527 -10.39 29.11 7.70
N ARG A 528 -9.14 28.90 7.33
CA ARG A 528 -8.64 29.16 5.98
C ARG A 528 -8.80 27.91 5.12
N SER A 529 -9.37 28.10 3.93
CA SER A 529 -9.44 27.09 2.88
C SER A 529 -8.41 27.41 1.80
N GLY A 530 -7.75 26.41 1.23
CA GLY A 530 -6.72 26.64 0.20
C GLY A 530 -5.88 25.42 -0.13
N ALA A 531 -4.76 25.64 -0.84
CA ALA A 531 -3.85 24.57 -1.21
C ALA A 531 -3.33 23.84 0.05
N PRO A 532 -3.39 22.50 0.11
CA PRO A 532 -3.12 21.78 1.35
C PRO A 532 -1.63 21.80 1.77
N THR A 533 -0.76 22.32 0.90
CA THR A 533 0.66 22.54 1.17
C THR A 533 0.96 23.90 1.80
N GLU A 534 -0.01 24.82 1.85
CA GLU A 534 0.17 26.15 2.44
C GLU A 534 -0.01 26.15 3.96
N ASP A 535 0.81 26.94 4.66
CA ASP A 535 0.74 27.07 6.11
C ASP A 535 -0.56 27.74 6.57
N GLY A 536 -1.18 27.15 7.59
CA GLY A 536 -2.40 27.65 8.22
C GLY A 536 -3.68 27.33 7.45
N ILE A 537 -3.63 26.49 6.41
CA ILE A 537 -4.83 25.92 5.79
C ILE A 537 -5.39 24.81 6.67
N TYR A 538 -6.71 24.88 6.91
CA TYR A 538 -7.45 23.89 7.69
C TYR A 538 -8.41 23.07 6.82
N ILE A 539 -8.98 23.70 5.78
CA ILE A 539 -9.87 23.06 4.81
C ILE A 539 -9.12 22.92 3.47
N GLY A 540 -8.86 21.67 3.06
CA GLY A 540 -8.22 21.34 1.78
C GLY A 540 -9.24 20.99 0.69
N PRO A 541 -8.83 20.39 -0.43
CA PRO A 541 -9.75 19.72 -1.36
C PRO A 541 -10.33 18.43 -0.77
N LEU A 542 -11.52 18.04 -1.23
CA LEU A 542 -12.03 16.67 -1.09
C LEU A 542 -11.13 15.71 -1.86
N SER A 543 -11.05 14.45 -1.43
CA SER A 543 -10.15 13.49 -2.08
C SER A 543 -10.68 12.96 -3.42
N ARG A 544 -11.99 13.12 -3.69
CA ARG A 544 -12.66 12.57 -4.87
C ARG A 544 -13.52 13.62 -5.57
N LYS A 545 -13.42 13.67 -6.90
CA LYS A 545 -14.16 14.60 -7.75
C LYS A 545 -15.67 14.44 -7.64
N GLU A 546 -16.14 13.19 -7.57
CA GLU A 546 -17.56 12.84 -7.53
C GLU A 546 -18.25 13.33 -6.24
N GLN A 547 -17.47 13.55 -5.17
CA GLN A 547 -17.96 14.01 -3.88
C GLN A 547 -18.56 15.43 -3.97
N LEU A 548 -18.03 16.29 -4.86
CA LEU A 548 -18.55 17.64 -5.06
C LEU A 548 -20.04 17.62 -5.43
N ALA A 549 -20.40 16.88 -6.47
CA ALA A 549 -21.78 16.80 -6.95
C ALA A 549 -22.70 16.10 -5.94
N PHE A 550 -22.17 15.15 -5.16
CA PHE A 550 -22.92 14.51 -4.08
C PHE A 550 -23.33 15.52 -3.00
N LEU A 551 -22.38 16.33 -2.51
CA LEU A 551 -22.65 17.36 -1.50
C LEU A 551 -23.58 18.46 -2.02
N GLU A 552 -23.39 18.95 -3.25
CA GLU A 552 -24.29 19.94 -3.87
C GLU A 552 -25.74 19.42 -3.91
N ASN A 553 -25.94 18.15 -4.27
CA ASN A 553 -27.26 17.54 -4.32
C ASN A 553 -27.87 17.35 -2.92
N GLN A 554 -27.08 16.95 -1.92
CA GLN A 554 -27.54 16.78 -0.54
C GLN A 554 -27.96 18.12 0.08
N ILE A 555 -27.20 19.19 -0.16
CA ILE A 555 -27.54 20.56 0.26
C ILE A 555 -28.81 21.04 -0.45
N LYS A 556 -28.92 20.81 -1.76
CA LYS A 556 -30.10 21.16 -2.54
C LYS A 556 -31.35 20.46 -2.03
N ASP A 557 -31.26 19.17 -1.68
CA ASP A 557 -32.35 18.42 -1.07
C ASP A 557 -32.80 19.08 0.25
N ALA A 558 -31.87 19.33 1.16
CA ALA A 558 -32.16 19.95 2.45
C ALA A 558 -32.83 21.33 2.30
N VAL A 559 -32.28 22.20 1.45
CA VAL A 559 -32.86 23.53 1.19
C VAL A 559 -34.25 23.44 0.56
N SER A 560 -34.46 22.49 -0.36
CA SER A 560 -35.78 22.29 -0.97
C SER A 560 -36.86 21.83 0.03
N LYS A 561 -36.42 21.25 1.16
CA LYS A 561 -37.26 20.79 2.26
C LYS A 561 -37.35 21.79 3.42
N GLY A 562 -36.70 22.94 3.31
CA GLY A 562 -36.84 24.05 4.26
C GLY A 562 -35.59 24.40 5.09
N ALA A 563 -34.46 23.73 4.87
CA ALA A 563 -33.23 24.08 5.57
C ALA A 563 -32.67 25.45 5.14
N SER A 564 -32.04 26.13 6.09
CA SER A 564 -31.36 27.41 5.89
C SER A 564 -29.85 27.23 5.89
N ILE A 565 -29.14 27.77 4.91
CA ILE A 565 -27.67 27.79 4.87
C ILE A 565 -27.16 29.03 5.63
N LEU A 566 -26.32 28.83 6.65
CA LEU A 566 -25.71 29.91 7.43
C LEU A 566 -24.32 30.31 6.91
N THR A 567 -23.58 29.37 6.31
CA THR A 567 -22.31 29.64 5.63
C THR A 567 -22.00 28.55 4.60
N GLY A 568 -21.17 28.86 3.61
CA GLY A 568 -20.77 27.95 2.54
C GLY A 568 -21.88 27.59 1.54
N GLY A 569 -21.88 26.33 1.12
CA GLY A 569 -22.94 25.71 0.32
C GLY A 569 -22.59 25.49 -1.15
N LYS A 570 -21.34 25.74 -1.55
CA LYS A 570 -20.92 25.72 -2.95
C LYS A 570 -19.57 25.04 -3.13
N LYS A 571 -19.36 24.46 -4.31
CA LYS A 571 -18.01 24.17 -4.81
C LYS A 571 -17.25 25.49 -5.03
N VAL A 572 -15.93 25.45 -4.84
CA VAL A 572 -15.07 26.60 -5.15
C VAL A 572 -14.69 26.53 -6.63
N GLU A 573 -14.80 27.66 -7.33
CA GLU A 573 -14.42 27.75 -8.74
C GLU A 573 -12.89 27.72 -8.90
N GLY A 574 -12.39 26.91 -9.83
CA GLY A 574 -10.96 26.75 -10.11
C GLY A 574 -10.55 25.27 -10.23
N PRO A 575 -9.25 25.00 -10.39
CA PRO A 575 -8.72 23.64 -10.35
C PRO A 575 -8.90 23.00 -8.97
N GLY A 576 -9.14 21.69 -8.96
CA GLY A 576 -9.18 20.88 -7.74
C GLY A 576 -10.57 20.70 -7.15
N TYR A 577 -10.67 19.85 -6.13
CA TYR A 577 -11.94 19.36 -5.59
C TYR A 577 -12.36 20.12 -4.32
N PHE A 578 -12.39 21.44 -4.39
CA PHE A 578 -12.68 22.29 -3.24
C PHE A 578 -14.18 22.51 -3.02
N PHE A 579 -14.60 22.41 -1.76
CA PHE A 579 -15.97 22.64 -1.33
C PHE A 579 -16.00 23.54 -0.09
N GLU A 580 -16.86 24.56 -0.09
CA GLU A 580 -16.96 25.48 1.04
C GLU A 580 -17.48 24.76 2.29
N PRO A 581 -16.87 24.97 3.48
CA PRO A 581 -17.41 24.41 4.70
C PRO A 581 -18.81 24.96 4.94
N THR A 582 -19.80 24.06 5.06
CA THR A 582 -21.21 24.41 4.98
C THR A 582 -21.94 24.06 6.26
N VAL A 583 -22.69 25.03 6.80
CA VAL A 583 -23.53 24.85 8.00
C VAL A 583 -24.98 25.10 7.64
N LEU A 584 -25.84 24.11 7.92
CA LEU A 584 -27.28 24.20 7.73
C LEU A 584 -28.03 24.11 9.06
N VAL A 585 -29.07 24.91 9.18
CA VAL A 585 -30.05 24.88 10.27
C VAL A 585 -31.46 24.68 9.71
N ASP A 586 -32.45 24.59 10.59
CA ASP A 586 -33.83 24.25 10.22
C ASP A 586 -33.91 22.90 9.50
N VAL A 587 -32.99 22.00 9.86
CA VAL A 587 -32.89 20.65 9.29
C VAL A 587 -33.77 19.66 10.05
N ASP A 588 -34.25 18.64 9.35
CA ASP A 588 -34.97 17.52 9.94
C ASP A 588 -34.63 16.19 9.27
N HIS A 589 -35.18 15.09 9.79
CA HIS A 589 -34.89 13.74 9.32
C HIS A 589 -35.56 13.35 8.00
N THR A 590 -36.36 14.24 7.40
CA THR A 590 -36.84 14.07 6.02
C THR A 590 -35.77 14.44 5.00
N MET A 591 -34.71 15.13 5.42
CA MET A 591 -33.61 15.60 4.58
C MET A 591 -32.48 14.58 4.49
N ASP A 592 -31.91 14.41 3.30
CA ASP A 592 -30.81 13.48 3.06
C ASP A 592 -29.58 13.83 3.90
N LEU A 593 -29.36 15.12 4.18
CA LEU A 593 -28.31 15.61 5.07
C LEU A 593 -28.37 15.00 6.48
N MET A 594 -29.55 14.67 6.99
CA MET A 594 -29.72 14.11 8.35
C MET A 594 -29.77 12.57 8.37
N ARG A 595 -29.74 11.92 7.20
CA ARG A 595 -29.98 10.47 7.03
C ARG A 595 -28.85 9.73 6.32
N SER A 596 -28.20 10.37 5.37
CA SER A 596 -27.11 9.81 4.56
C SER A 596 -25.78 10.44 4.94
N GLU A 597 -24.74 9.62 5.03
CA GLU A 597 -23.36 10.06 5.33
C GLU A 597 -22.92 11.10 4.29
N SER A 598 -22.53 12.28 4.76
CA SER A 598 -22.08 13.39 3.92
C SER A 598 -20.64 13.17 3.48
N PHE A 599 -19.77 12.69 4.38
CA PHE A 599 -18.35 12.44 4.13
C PHE A 599 -17.66 13.63 3.42
N GLY A 600 -17.91 14.81 3.96
CA GLY A 600 -17.55 16.10 3.37
C GLY A 600 -17.87 17.23 4.34
N PRO A 601 -17.43 18.47 4.05
CA PRO A 601 -17.49 19.58 5.00
C PRO A 601 -18.89 20.21 4.99
N VAL A 602 -19.90 19.43 5.40
CA VAL A 602 -21.32 19.84 5.45
C VAL A 602 -21.96 19.28 6.70
N ILE A 603 -22.56 20.15 7.52
CA ILE A 603 -23.18 19.76 8.78
C ILE A 603 -24.59 20.36 8.96
N GLY A 604 -25.51 19.56 9.48
CA GLY A 604 -26.83 19.98 9.91
C GLY A 604 -26.92 20.11 11.43
N ILE A 605 -27.46 21.23 11.92
CA ILE A 605 -27.68 21.51 13.34
C ILE A 605 -29.19 21.61 13.59
N MET A 606 -29.73 20.71 14.42
CA MET A 606 -31.14 20.58 14.73
C MET A 606 -31.43 20.96 16.19
N LYS A 607 -32.47 21.75 16.40
CA LYS A 607 -32.96 22.13 17.73
C LYS A 607 -33.80 21.00 18.33
N VAL A 608 -33.59 20.70 19.62
CA VAL A 608 -34.36 19.70 20.37
C VAL A 608 -34.81 20.27 21.72
N GLN A 609 -35.97 19.83 22.19
CA GLN A 609 -36.64 20.33 23.40
C GLN A 609 -36.00 19.77 24.68
N ASP A 610 -35.59 18.49 24.67
CA ASP A 610 -35.06 17.80 25.84
C ASP A 610 -34.18 16.58 25.47
N ASP A 611 -33.66 15.89 26.49
CA ASP A 611 -32.85 14.68 26.35
C ASP A 611 -33.61 13.54 25.64
N ALA A 612 -34.92 13.43 25.85
CA ALA A 612 -35.71 12.34 25.30
C ALA A 612 -35.89 12.48 23.79
N GLU A 613 -36.18 13.70 23.31
CA GLU A 613 -36.20 14.01 21.88
C GLU A 613 -34.82 13.83 21.26
N ALA A 614 -33.75 14.31 21.92
CA ALA A 614 -32.38 14.09 21.47
C ALA A 614 -32.08 12.60 21.29
N ILE A 615 -32.30 11.77 22.31
CA ILE A 615 -32.08 10.31 22.24
C ILE A 615 -32.86 9.69 21.09
N HIS A 616 -34.14 10.04 20.94
CA HIS A 616 -34.99 9.50 19.87
C HIS A 616 -34.40 9.80 18.49
N LEU A 617 -34.01 11.05 18.24
CA LEU A 617 -33.44 11.46 16.96
C LEU A 617 -32.03 10.89 16.76
N MET A 618 -31.18 10.88 17.78
CA MET A 618 -29.84 10.26 17.72
C MET A 618 -29.90 8.79 17.31
N GLN A 619 -30.93 8.05 17.71
CA GLN A 619 -31.15 6.64 17.33
C GLN A 619 -31.82 6.46 15.96
N ASP A 620 -32.47 7.49 15.42
CA ASP A 620 -33.11 7.41 14.11
C ASP A 620 -32.06 7.51 13.00
N THR A 621 -31.37 6.39 12.80
CA THR A 621 -30.34 6.13 11.79
C THR A 621 -30.21 4.61 11.58
N ALA A 622 -29.72 4.18 10.42
CA ALA A 622 -29.40 2.77 10.17
C ALA A 622 -27.98 2.38 10.64
N TYR A 623 -27.19 3.36 11.06
CA TYR A 623 -25.78 3.24 11.43
C TYR A 623 -25.61 3.13 12.95
N GLY A 624 -24.37 2.98 13.41
CA GLY A 624 -24.05 2.84 14.83
C GLY A 624 -22.55 2.77 15.08
N LEU A 625 -21.77 3.69 14.51
CA LEU A 625 -20.33 3.72 14.72
C LEU A 625 -19.99 4.49 16.00
N THR A 626 -20.17 5.81 16.03
CA THR A 626 -19.97 6.61 17.25
C THR A 626 -21.17 7.48 17.59
N ALA A 627 -21.22 7.93 18.86
CA ALA A 627 -22.17 8.93 19.34
C ALA A 627 -21.50 9.82 20.40
N SER A 628 -21.84 11.10 20.41
CA SER A 628 -21.22 12.09 21.31
C SER A 628 -22.28 12.83 22.13
N VAL A 629 -21.99 13.09 23.40
CA VAL A 629 -22.82 13.92 24.29
C VAL A 629 -21.95 14.94 24.99
N TYR A 630 -22.33 16.21 24.86
CA TYR A 630 -21.74 17.34 25.55
C TYR A 630 -22.66 17.78 26.68
N SER A 631 -22.18 17.66 27.92
CA SER A 631 -22.89 18.02 29.14
C SER A 631 -21.89 18.27 30.27
N ALA A 632 -22.24 19.17 31.18
CA ALA A 632 -21.48 19.38 32.41
C ALA A 632 -21.61 18.22 33.41
N ASP A 633 -22.64 17.37 33.28
CA ASP A 633 -22.90 16.21 34.14
C ASP A 633 -22.51 14.90 33.44
N GLN A 634 -21.44 14.26 33.93
CA GLN A 634 -20.98 12.94 33.48
C GLN A 634 -22.09 11.89 33.54
N SER A 635 -22.83 11.84 34.64
CA SER A 635 -23.85 10.82 34.86
C SER A 635 -25.02 10.99 33.91
N ARG A 636 -25.37 12.23 33.54
CA ARG A 636 -26.36 12.53 32.50
C ARG A 636 -25.85 12.04 31.14
N ALA A 637 -24.62 12.40 30.77
CA ALA A 637 -24.02 12.00 29.50
C ALA A 637 -23.94 10.47 29.34
N GLU A 638 -23.47 9.76 30.37
CA GLU A 638 -23.41 8.29 30.37
C GLU A 638 -24.79 7.64 30.29
N LYS A 639 -25.81 8.18 30.97
CA LYS A 639 -27.19 7.69 30.86
C LYS A 639 -27.77 7.87 29.46
N ILE A 640 -27.45 8.98 28.78
CA ILE A 640 -27.84 9.21 27.39
C ILE A 640 -27.12 8.21 26.49
N LEU A 641 -25.78 8.16 26.56
CA LEU A 641 -24.94 7.27 25.73
C LEU A 641 -25.28 5.79 25.90
N HIS A 642 -25.61 5.33 27.12
CA HIS A 642 -26.03 3.95 27.39
C HIS A 642 -27.27 3.54 26.59
N GLN A 643 -28.13 4.49 26.21
CA GLN A 643 -29.31 4.23 25.41
C GLN A 643 -29.01 4.21 23.91
N ILE A 644 -27.89 4.77 23.46
CA ILE A 644 -27.53 4.86 22.04
C ILE A 644 -26.86 3.57 21.57
N ASN A 645 -27.35 3.01 20.46
CA ASN A 645 -26.79 1.80 19.88
C ASN A 645 -25.58 2.11 18.97
N ALA A 646 -24.49 2.57 19.57
CA ALA A 646 -23.22 2.86 18.88
C ALA A 646 -22.07 2.02 19.45
N GLY A 647 -21.04 1.79 18.64
CA GLY A 647 -19.83 1.09 19.06
C GLY A 647 -18.95 1.90 20.02
N THR A 648 -18.92 3.21 19.83
CA THR A 648 -18.15 4.15 20.66
C THR A 648 -19.06 5.27 21.19
N GLY A 649 -18.95 5.57 22.49
CA GLY A 649 -19.62 6.72 23.11
C GLY A 649 -18.60 7.74 23.61
N TYR A 650 -18.83 9.01 23.32
CA TYR A 650 -17.97 10.12 23.74
C TYR A 650 -18.70 11.09 24.67
N TRP A 651 -18.05 11.46 25.76
CA TRP A 651 -18.49 12.55 26.63
C TRP A 651 -17.53 13.73 26.48
N ASN A 652 -18.07 14.91 26.13
CA ASN A 652 -17.32 16.16 25.92
C ASN A 652 -16.13 16.03 24.94
N CYS A 653 -16.23 15.13 23.97
CA CYS A 653 -15.32 14.95 22.85
C CYS A 653 -16.05 14.27 21.68
N CYS A 654 -15.41 14.21 20.51
CA CYS A 654 -15.88 13.54 19.31
C CYS A 654 -14.68 13.24 18.38
N ASP A 655 -14.91 12.54 17.25
CA ASP A 655 -13.92 12.25 16.18
C ASP A 655 -12.55 11.76 16.70
N ARG A 656 -12.55 10.83 17.68
CA ARG A 656 -11.32 10.37 18.34
C ARG A 656 -11.25 8.86 18.50
N VAL A 657 -10.22 8.25 17.93
CA VAL A 657 -9.98 6.81 18.03
C VAL A 657 -8.72 6.52 18.87
N SER A 658 -8.88 5.76 19.96
CA SER A 658 -7.79 5.36 20.85
C SER A 658 -7.37 3.91 20.62
N ALA A 659 -6.06 3.65 20.61
CA ALA A 659 -5.53 2.28 20.51
C ALA A 659 -5.96 1.38 21.67
N ALA A 660 -6.24 1.97 22.83
CA ALA A 660 -6.58 1.24 24.06
C ALA A 660 -8.04 0.80 24.15
N LEU A 661 -8.92 1.37 23.31
CA LEU A 661 -10.35 1.08 23.31
C LEU A 661 -10.74 0.32 22.05
N PRO A 662 -11.74 -0.56 22.11
CA PRO A 662 -12.19 -1.29 20.94
C PRO A 662 -12.78 -0.32 19.92
N TRP A 663 -12.41 -0.49 18.66
CA TRP A 663 -13.04 0.18 17.53
C TRP A 663 -13.93 -0.81 16.80
N SER A 664 -15.25 -0.61 16.89
CA SER A 664 -16.24 -1.53 16.35
C SER A 664 -17.46 -0.74 15.88
N GLY A 665 -18.09 -1.18 14.79
CA GLY A 665 -19.38 -0.66 14.34
C GLY A 665 -20.54 -1.52 14.84
N ARG A 666 -21.75 -0.94 14.82
CA ARG A 666 -23.02 -1.65 15.00
C ARG A 666 -23.95 -1.38 13.83
N ASN A 667 -24.97 -2.23 13.66
CA ASN A 667 -25.95 -2.14 12.57
C ASN A 667 -25.25 -2.06 11.20
N ARG A 668 -25.57 -1.06 10.36
CA ARG A 668 -24.93 -0.89 9.05
C ARG A 668 -23.51 -0.34 9.12
N SER A 669 -23.01 0.10 10.28
CA SER A 669 -21.60 0.48 10.46
C SER A 669 -20.65 -0.71 10.57
N GLY A 670 -21.18 -1.93 10.47
CA GLY A 670 -20.40 -3.15 10.28
C GLY A 670 -20.28 -4.01 11.54
N PHE A 671 -19.26 -4.85 11.56
CA PHE A 671 -19.07 -5.89 12.57
C PHE A 671 -17.60 -6.31 12.64
N GLY A 672 -17.19 -6.88 13.78
CA GLY A 672 -15.79 -7.13 14.11
C GLY A 672 -15.22 -6.03 15.00
N VAL A 673 -13.92 -6.10 15.28
CA VAL A 673 -13.24 -5.18 16.20
C VAL A 673 -11.78 -4.99 15.79
N THR A 674 -11.34 -3.73 15.67
CA THR A 674 -9.91 -3.39 15.67
C THR A 674 -9.54 -2.69 16.98
N LEU A 675 -8.24 -2.55 17.23
CA LEU A 675 -7.69 -1.91 18.43
C LEU A 675 -8.07 -2.60 19.75
N SER A 676 -7.54 -2.10 20.88
CA SER A 676 -7.57 -2.76 22.19
C SER A 676 -7.00 -4.18 22.20
N HIS A 677 -7.18 -4.90 23.30
CA HIS A 677 -6.88 -6.32 23.39
C HIS A 677 -7.78 -7.17 22.48
N ALA A 678 -9.03 -6.74 22.24
CA ALA A 678 -9.98 -7.46 21.42
C ALA A 678 -9.54 -7.49 19.95
N GLY A 679 -9.08 -6.36 19.42
CA GLY A 679 -8.56 -6.23 18.06
C GLY A 679 -7.21 -6.91 17.86
N LEU A 680 -6.37 -7.06 18.90
CA LEU A 680 -5.18 -7.92 18.83
C LEU A 680 -5.58 -9.39 18.62
N ARG A 681 -6.54 -9.88 19.42
CA ARG A 681 -7.02 -11.27 19.38
C ARG A 681 -7.89 -11.57 18.14
N ALA A 682 -8.47 -10.55 17.50
CA ALA A 682 -9.26 -10.69 16.27
C ALA A 682 -8.48 -11.30 15.09
N PHE A 683 -7.14 -11.34 15.16
CA PHE A 683 -6.25 -11.94 14.17
C PHE A 683 -5.69 -13.29 14.60
N THR A 684 -6.40 -14.01 15.48
CA THR A 684 -5.96 -15.30 16.03
C THR A 684 -7.08 -16.35 16.04
N LYS A 685 -6.69 -17.63 15.96
CA LYS A 685 -7.52 -18.80 16.25
C LYS A 685 -7.32 -19.15 17.73
N VAL A 686 -8.42 -19.17 18.48
CA VAL A 686 -8.40 -19.50 19.90
C VAL A 686 -8.45 -21.02 20.08
N LYS A 687 -7.52 -21.58 20.85
CA LYS A 687 -7.41 -23.03 21.10
C LYS A 687 -7.37 -23.34 22.59
N GLY A 688 -8.27 -24.21 23.03
CA GLY A 688 -8.25 -24.77 24.37
C GLY A 688 -7.39 -26.04 24.44
N TYR A 689 -6.49 -26.11 25.42
CA TYR A 689 -5.73 -27.30 25.74
C TYR A 689 -6.21 -27.89 27.07
N HIS A 690 -6.34 -29.22 27.12
CA HIS A 690 -6.48 -30.00 28.34
C HIS A 690 -5.27 -30.93 28.44
N LEU A 691 -4.31 -30.59 29.31
CA LEU A 691 -3.04 -31.29 29.43
C LEU A 691 -3.06 -32.18 30.67
N ARG A 692 -3.27 -33.49 30.46
CA ARG A 692 -3.23 -34.49 31.50
C ARG A 692 -1.82 -35.06 31.64
N LYS A 693 -1.31 -35.11 32.88
CA LYS A 693 -0.01 -35.72 33.20
C LYS A 693 -0.07 -37.25 33.21
#